data_AF-M5AMV9-F1
#
_entry.id   AF-M5AMV9-F1
#
_cell.length_a   1.000
_cell.length_b   1.000
_cell.length_c   1.000
_cell.angle_alpha   90.00
_cell.angle_beta   90.00
_cell.angle_gamma   90.00
#
_symmetry.space_group_name_H-M   'P 1'
#
loop_
_entity.id
_entity.type
_entity.pdbx_description
1 polymer ?
#
loop_
_entity_poly.entity_id
_entity_poly.type
_entity_poly.pdbx_seq_one_letter_code
_entity_poly.pdbx_strand_id
1 'polypeptide(L)'
;MRRDFAPSWFSPNEAGDRAALANWIATELCSGGASVAAMMEAVFLWCRDRRIFGASRKEMERIVRSERQRFLESFLGGVADRLRSETVAPMEASLVDPDSPTGFHTMKGDAGAATLDNMLALADRLAFIKKLDLPRDLLSAAGKTWIDQIVRRVGAEKASEMRRHAPRRQLGLHTVFLMMREAQIIDGMIDLLVETIHKIGVRSKRKVVAGIARDIEKVYGKERLLVDIAGAAIEAPGGRVCDVIFPVAGKEKLAAIVKEYRAKGTLERRIYQVMRGSYAGHYRRILPKLLSVLEFRSNNAVHRPVLGALDWIRRAFETGCRVVPRNGVPMEGVIPPKWRGAIIGKDGRINRISYELCVLSHLRDRIRAKEIWVVGADRYRNPDDDLPKDFESRRAAYYNALNLTSDARAFTRKIQAELERELRLLNAELPRNDKARILWRGENRISITPFQPLPEPQGLRSVKAEIGRRWPMTELLDVLKETALDTGFLDAFETSASRVALSRGALDRRLILCLYGLGTNAGLKRVAAGCPDVSYEELLHVGRRFIHRDALEATCGRVANATLAIRNTAIWGRSRHGLCLGFQEIRRLGRQPSDRMASPLWRSRRDDLLARRKGFNLRLLAAQALLVLGSCFDDQGRASALHRHGDPAAVCRQPRPELDRLCLLPSARV
;
A
#
# COMPACT_ATOMS: atom_id res chain seq x y z
N MET A 1 24.17 -20.46 -41.94
CA MET A 1 25.09 -19.53 -42.65
C MET A 1 26.50 -20.05 -42.43
N ARG A 2 27.28 -20.16 -43.51
CA ARG A 2 28.53 -20.93 -43.63
C ARG A 2 29.66 -20.40 -42.72
N ARG A 3 30.63 -21.27 -42.44
CA ARG A 3 31.82 -21.10 -41.57
C ARG A 3 32.84 -20.04 -42.03
N ASP A 4 32.61 -19.35 -43.14
CA ASP A 4 33.71 -18.72 -43.89
C ASP A 4 33.83 -17.19 -43.74
N PHE A 5 33.23 -16.60 -42.71
CA PHE A 5 33.43 -15.19 -42.33
C PHE A 5 33.72 -15.07 -40.83
N ALA A 6 34.86 -15.59 -40.38
CA ALA A 6 35.38 -15.29 -39.05
C ALA A 6 36.40 -14.15 -39.16
N PRO A 7 36.19 -12.99 -38.52
CA PRO A 7 37.24 -11.98 -38.36
C PRO A 7 38.44 -12.64 -37.66
N SER A 8 39.67 -12.39 -38.13
CA SER A 8 40.92 -13.01 -37.67
C SER A 8 41.28 -12.80 -36.19
N TRP A 9 40.42 -12.11 -35.43
CA TRP A 9 40.64 -11.70 -34.05
C TRP A 9 39.81 -12.49 -33.03
N PHE A 10 38.93 -13.40 -33.48
CA PHE A 10 38.07 -14.21 -32.61
C PHE A 10 38.47 -15.69 -32.65
N SER A 11 38.68 -16.30 -31.49
CA SER A 11 38.96 -17.74 -31.38
C SER A 11 37.68 -18.57 -31.51
N PRO A 12 37.75 -19.78 -32.11
CA PRO A 12 36.64 -20.74 -32.09
C PRO A 12 36.23 -21.11 -30.66
N ASN A 13 34.95 -21.41 -30.44
CA ASN A 13 34.45 -21.81 -29.13
C ASN A 13 34.87 -23.26 -28.80
N GLU A 14 35.88 -23.44 -27.95
CA GLU A 14 36.37 -24.74 -27.56
C GLU A 14 35.62 -25.33 -26.34
N ALA A 15 35.84 -26.62 -26.03
CA ALA A 15 35.23 -27.25 -24.86
C ALA A 15 35.66 -26.56 -23.54
N GLY A 16 36.90 -26.07 -23.46
CA GLY A 16 37.42 -25.31 -22.33
C GLY A 16 36.70 -23.97 -22.14
N ASP A 17 36.42 -23.24 -23.22
CA ASP A 17 35.69 -21.97 -23.18
C ASP A 17 34.25 -22.14 -22.70
N ARG A 18 33.59 -23.24 -23.10
CA ARG A 18 32.24 -23.58 -22.62
C ARG A 18 32.22 -23.87 -21.12
N ALA A 19 33.22 -24.58 -20.61
CA ALA A 19 33.35 -24.84 -19.18
C ALA A 19 33.65 -23.54 -18.40
N ALA A 20 34.53 -22.68 -18.93
CA ALA A 20 34.84 -21.38 -18.34
C ALA A 20 33.62 -20.45 -18.31
N LEU A 21 32.84 -20.41 -19.39
CA LEU A 21 31.60 -19.64 -19.46
C LEU A 21 30.57 -20.16 -18.46
N ALA A 22 30.35 -21.47 -18.38
CA ALA A 22 29.41 -22.07 -17.43
C ALA A 22 29.81 -21.76 -15.97
N ASN A 23 31.10 -21.86 -15.64
CA ASN A 23 31.60 -21.53 -14.31
C ASN A 23 31.43 -20.03 -13.98
N TRP A 24 31.70 -19.15 -14.94
CA TRP A 24 31.49 -17.71 -14.78
C TRP A 24 30.01 -17.37 -14.59
N ILE A 25 29.10 -17.97 -15.36
CA ILE A 25 27.66 -17.80 -15.19
C ILE A 25 27.25 -18.24 -13.78
N ALA A 26 27.72 -19.40 -13.33
CA ALA A 26 27.37 -19.97 -12.03
C ALA A 26 27.84 -19.10 -10.85
N THR A 27 29.03 -18.50 -10.95
CA THR A 27 29.66 -17.73 -9.86
C THR A 27 29.26 -16.26 -9.86
N GLU A 28 29.27 -15.60 -11.01
CA GLU A 28 29.12 -14.15 -11.12
C GLU A 28 27.68 -13.69 -11.41
N LEU A 29 26.91 -14.49 -12.17
CA LEU A 29 25.58 -14.08 -12.62
C LEU A 29 24.45 -14.75 -11.84
N CYS A 30 24.59 -16.04 -11.54
CA CYS A 30 23.51 -16.84 -11.00
C CYS A 30 23.04 -16.34 -9.63
N SER A 31 23.94 -15.96 -8.72
CA SER A 31 23.57 -15.48 -7.38
C SER A 31 22.63 -14.27 -7.42
N GLY A 32 22.77 -13.37 -8.39
CA GLY A 32 21.95 -12.15 -8.51
C GLY A 32 20.50 -12.37 -8.95
N GLY A 33 20.17 -13.53 -9.56
CA GLY A 33 18.81 -13.86 -9.99
C GLY A 33 18.31 -13.11 -11.23
N ALA A 34 19.20 -12.47 -12.00
CA ALA A 34 18.88 -11.77 -13.25
C ALA A 34 18.06 -12.64 -14.24
N SER A 35 17.21 -12.05 -15.09
CA SER A 35 16.43 -12.84 -16.05
C SER A 35 17.33 -13.55 -17.07
N VAL A 36 16.81 -14.57 -17.76
CA VAL A 36 17.55 -15.26 -18.83
C VAL A 36 17.98 -14.26 -19.91
N ALA A 37 17.11 -13.30 -20.27
CA ALA A 37 17.44 -12.26 -21.25
C ALA A 37 18.60 -11.37 -20.79
N ALA A 38 18.57 -10.89 -19.55
CA ALA A 38 19.65 -10.06 -18.99
C ALA A 38 20.97 -10.85 -18.87
N MET A 39 20.90 -12.13 -18.49
CA MET A 39 22.07 -13.00 -18.47
C MET A 39 22.62 -13.24 -19.88
N MET A 40 21.76 -13.37 -20.89
CA MET A 40 22.19 -13.52 -22.29
C MET A 40 22.93 -12.27 -22.80
N GLU A 41 22.52 -11.06 -22.40
CA GLU A 41 23.25 -9.83 -22.69
C GLU A 41 24.64 -9.84 -22.01
N ALA A 42 24.71 -10.24 -20.74
CA ALA A 42 25.98 -10.36 -20.02
C ALA A 42 26.90 -11.43 -20.63
N VAL A 43 26.35 -12.57 -21.06
CA VAL A 43 27.09 -13.62 -21.78
C VAL A 43 27.63 -13.10 -23.11
N PHE A 44 26.85 -12.31 -23.85
CA PHE A 44 27.32 -11.69 -25.08
C PHE A 44 28.50 -10.75 -24.82
N LEU A 45 28.41 -9.88 -23.81
CA LEU A 45 29.51 -9.00 -23.41
C LEU A 45 30.74 -9.79 -22.99
N TRP A 46 30.56 -10.87 -22.22
CA TRP A 46 31.65 -11.76 -21.81
C TRP A 46 32.39 -12.38 -22.99
N CYS A 47 31.65 -12.91 -23.98
CA CYS A 47 32.22 -13.48 -25.20
C CYS A 47 32.96 -12.42 -26.02
N ARG A 48 32.39 -11.22 -26.14
CA ARG A 48 33.01 -10.08 -26.84
C ARG A 48 34.33 -9.70 -26.19
N ASP A 49 34.34 -9.53 -24.87
CA ASP A 49 35.51 -9.04 -24.14
C ASP A 49 36.66 -10.05 -24.14
N ARG A 50 36.35 -11.35 -24.22
CA ARG A 50 37.33 -12.44 -24.39
C ARG A 50 37.65 -12.80 -25.83
N ARG A 51 37.03 -12.13 -26.80
CA ARG A 51 37.17 -12.40 -28.23
C ARG A 51 36.87 -13.87 -28.60
N ILE A 52 35.83 -14.45 -27.99
CA ILE A 52 35.39 -15.82 -28.27
C ILE A 52 34.14 -15.76 -29.15
N PHE A 53 34.11 -16.54 -30.23
CA PHE A 53 32.90 -16.62 -31.06
C PHE A 53 31.81 -17.35 -30.28
N GLY A 54 30.72 -16.66 -29.93
CA GLY A 54 29.62 -17.27 -29.17
C GLY A 54 29.03 -18.50 -29.88
N ALA A 55 28.64 -19.51 -29.11
CA ALA A 55 27.84 -20.61 -29.65
C ALA A 55 26.49 -20.10 -30.19
N SER A 56 25.68 -20.97 -30.79
CA SER A 56 24.33 -20.55 -31.21
C SER A 56 23.55 -19.96 -30.02
N ARG A 57 22.69 -18.95 -30.28
CA ARG A 57 21.85 -18.34 -29.24
C ARG A 57 21.09 -19.38 -28.42
N LYS A 58 20.57 -20.42 -29.07
CA LYS A 58 19.86 -21.54 -28.43
C LYS A 58 20.76 -22.33 -27.48
N GLU A 59 22.01 -22.57 -27.86
CA GLU A 59 22.96 -23.31 -27.02
C GLU A 59 23.39 -22.50 -25.80
N MET A 60 23.71 -21.21 -26.00
CA MET A 60 24.03 -20.29 -24.89
C MET A 60 22.85 -20.16 -23.93
N GLU A 61 21.63 -20.01 -24.45
CA GLU A 61 20.43 -19.95 -23.62
C GLU A 61 20.21 -21.25 -22.83
N ARG A 62 20.50 -22.41 -23.43
CA ARG A 62 20.45 -23.71 -22.74
C ARG A 62 21.44 -23.76 -21.57
N ILE A 63 22.67 -23.27 -21.76
CA ILE A 63 23.69 -23.21 -20.69
C ILE A 63 23.20 -22.29 -19.57
N VAL A 64 22.75 -21.07 -19.90
CA VAL A 64 22.22 -20.11 -18.91
C VAL A 64 21.07 -20.74 -18.11
N ARG A 65 20.10 -21.36 -18.78
CA ARG A 65 18.96 -22.03 -18.11
C ARG A 65 19.41 -23.19 -17.22
N SER A 66 20.39 -23.98 -17.68
CA SER A 66 20.96 -25.10 -16.93
C SER A 66 21.63 -24.62 -15.64
N GLU A 67 22.52 -23.62 -15.74
CA GLU A 67 23.25 -23.10 -14.56
C GLU A 67 22.32 -22.39 -13.57
N ARG A 68 21.31 -21.66 -14.06
CA ARG A 68 20.26 -21.08 -13.20
C ARG A 68 19.50 -22.15 -12.43
N GLN A 69 19.11 -23.23 -13.10
CA GLN A 69 18.37 -24.32 -12.48
C GLN A 69 19.25 -25.06 -11.46
N ARG A 70 20.53 -25.29 -11.78
CA ARG A 70 21.50 -25.90 -10.85
C ARG A 70 21.70 -25.04 -9.60
N PHE A 71 21.88 -23.72 -9.77
CA PHE A 71 21.98 -22.79 -8.66
C PHE A 71 20.73 -22.85 -7.77
N LEU A 72 19.53 -22.81 -8.37
CA LEU A 72 18.28 -22.87 -7.61
C LEU A 72 18.14 -24.18 -6.82
N GLU A 73 18.41 -25.34 -7.42
CA GLU A 73 18.35 -26.62 -6.70
C GLU A 73 19.40 -26.70 -5.57
N SER A 74 20.62 -26.22 -5.82
CA SER A 74 21.68 -26.18 -4.81
C SER A 74 21.31 -25.26 -3.65
N PHE A 75 20.78 -24.07 -3.94
CA PHE A 75 20.30 -23.12 -2.94
C PHE A 75 19.17 -23.72 -2.10
N LEU A 76 18.11 -24.22 -2.74
CA LEU A 76 16.96 -24.81 -2.03
C LEU A 76 17.36 -26.06 -1.23
N GLY A 77 18.26 -26.88 -1.76
CA GLY A 77 18.84 -28.01 -1.06
C GLY A 77 19.61 -27.57 0.19
N GLY A 78 20.49 -26.58 0.07
CA GLY A 78 21.24 -26.02 1.20
C GLY A 78 20.34 -25.41 2.28
N VAL A 79 19.21 -24.79 1.90
CA VAL A 79 18.19 -24.35 2.87
C VAL A 79 17.57 -25.54 3.59
N ALA A 80 17.14 -26.58 2.85
CA ALA A 80 16.48 -27.75 3.41
C ALA A 80 17.40 -28.53 4.36
N ASP A 81 18.68 -28.67 4.02
CA ASP A 81 19.65 -29.43 4.81
C ASP A 81 19.96 -28.78 6.18
N ARG A 82 19.67 -27.49 6.34
CA ARG A 82 19.81 -26.78 7.63
C ARG A 82 18.58 -26.90 8.54
N LEU A 83 17.48 -27.50 8.08
CA LEU A 83 16.28 -27.64 8.88
C LEU A 83 16.40 -28.81 9.85
N ARG A 84 15.95 -28.60 11.09
CA ARG A 84 15.81 -29.67 12.09
C ARG A 84 14.52 -30.45 11.84
N SER A 85 14.48 -31.71 12.23
CA SER A 85 13.28 -32.56 12.13
C SER A 85 12.07 -31.95 12.85
N GLU A 86 12.30 -31.32 14.01
CA GLU A 86 11.30 -30.59 14.80
C GLU A 86 10.67 -29.40 14.05
N THR A 87 11.40 -28.80 13.10
CA THR A 87 10.91 -27.70 12.24
C THR A 87 10.19 -28.25 11.02
N VAL A 88 10.64 -29.38 10.47
CA VAL A 88 10.05 -30.01 9.28
C VAL A 88 8.62 -30.47 9.53
N ALA A 89 8.36 -31.17 10.65
CA ALA A 89 7.03 -31.68 10.98
C ALA A 89 5.90 -30.62 10.98
N PRO A 90 6.02 -29.47 11.68
CA PRO A 90 4.99 -28.43 11.63
C PRO A 90 4.86 -27.77 10.26
N MET A 91 5.95 -27.67 9.49
CA MET A 91 5.90 -27.17 8.12
C MET A 91 5.12 -28.11 7.20
N GLU A 92 5.31 -29.42 7.31
CA GLU A 92 4.55 -30.41 6.55
C GLU A 92 3.09 -30.46 6.99
N ALA A 93 2.81 -30.40 8.29
CA ALA A 93 1.46 -30.31 8.82
C ALA A 93 0.70 -29.10 8.25
N SER A 94 1.38 -27.96 8.07
CA SER A 94 0.77 -26.77 7.44
C SER A 94 0.34 -26.99 5.98
N LEU A 95 0.93 -27.97 5.29
CA LEU A 95 0.55 -28.35 3.92
C LEU A 95 -0.51 -29.45 3.86
N VAL A 96 -0.60 -30.28 4.90
CA VAL A 96 -1.62 -31.32 5.05
C VAL A 96 -2.96 -30.72 5.40
N ASP A 97 -3.00 -29.79 6.37
CA ASP A 97 -4.18 -29.01 6.74
C ASP A 97 -3.97 -27.53 6.37
N PRO A 98 -4.18 -27.16 5.08
CA PRO A 98 -3.82 -25.85 4.56
C PRO A 98 -4.72 -24.72 5.04
N ASP A 99 -5.93 -25.03 5.55
CA ASP A 99 -6.93 -24.04 5.96
C ASP A 99 -6.97 -23.85 7.49
N SER A 100 -6.17 -24.62 8.24
CA SER A 100 -5.93 -24.37 9.67
C SER A 100 -5.42 -22.94 9.95
N PRO A 101 -5.50 -22.44 11.20
CA PRO A 101 -5.00 -21.11 11.57
C PRO A 101 -3.52 -20.87 11.21
N THR A 102 -2.72 -21.94 11.16
CA THR A 102 -1.31 -21.93 10.76
C THR A 102 -1.04 -22.66 9.44
N GLY A 103 -2.09 -22.99 8.70
CA GLY A 103 -2.03 -23.72 7.45
C GLY A 103 -1.49 -22.88 6.29
N PHE A 104 -1.06 -23.54 5.22
CA PHE A 104 -0.42 -22.93 4.06
C PHE A 104 -1.27 -21.85 3.39
N HIS A 105 -2.59 -22.07 3.22
CA HIS A 105 -3.47 -21.05 2.64
C HIS A 105 -3.63 -19.85 3.57
N THR A 106 -3.76 -20.10 4.87
CA THR A 106 -3.85 -19.06 5.90
C THR A 106 -2.58 -18.21 5.97
N MET A 107 -1.40 -18.84 5.87
CA MET A 107 -0.10 -18.14 5.81
C MET A 107 0.00 -17.23 4.60
N LYS A 108 -0.57 -17.63 3.46
CA LYS A 108 -0.62 -16.81 2.23
C LYS A 108 -1.59 -15.64 2.32
N GLY A 109 -2.59 -15.70 3.20
CA GLY A 109 -3.61 -14.67 3.31
C GLY A 109 -3.08 -13.34 3.83
N ASP A 110 -3.48 -12.24 3.21
CA ASP A 110 -3.11 -10.87 3.62
C ASP A 110 -3.62 -10.50 5.02
N ALA A 111 -3.12 -9.37 5.53
CA ALA A 111 -3.52 -8.82 6.82
C ALA A 111 -5.01 -8.46 6.93
N GLY A 112 -5.69 -8.22 5.80
CA GLY A 112 -7.12 -7.87 5.79
C GLY A 112 -7.39 -6.41 6.20
N ALA A 113 -8.51 -6.19 6.87
CA ALA A 113 -8.90 -4.89 7.42
C ALA A 113 -8.46 -4.76 8.89
N ALA A 114 -8.29 -3.53 9.38
CA ALA A 114 -7.97 -3.28 10.80
C ALA A 114 -9.14 -3.62 11.73
N THR A 115 -9.27 -4.92 12.01
CA THR A 115 -10.19 -5.54 12.98
C THR A 115 -9.38 -6.30 14.02
N LEU A 116 -9.97 -6.53 15.19
CA LEU A 116 -9.33 -7.28 16.27
C LEU A 116 -8.96 -8.70 15.83
N ASP A 117 -9.90 -9.40 15.17
CA ASP A 117 -9.73 -10.80 14.77
C ASP A 117 -8.60 -10.98 13.77
N ASN A 118 -8.46 -10.06 12.81
CA ASN A 118 -7.36 -10.09 11.85
C ASN A 118 -6.00 -9.88 12.53
N MET A 119 -5.92 -8.98 13.52
CA MET A 119 -4.67 -8.79 14.28
C MET A 119 -4.30 -10.02 15.13
N LEU A 120 -5.29 -10.65 15.77
CA LEU A 120 -5.06 -11.89 16.54
C LEU A 120 -4.59 -13.02 15.62
N ALA A 121 -5.27 -13.23 14.50
CA ALA A 121 -4.90 -14.24 13.51
C ALA A 121 -3.48 -14.02 12.96
N LEU A 122 -3.09 -12.77 12.66
CA LEU A 122 -1.72 -12.46 12.24
C LEU A 122 -0.70 -12.77 13.34
N ALA A 123 -1.05 -12.56 14.60
CA ALA A 123 -0.15 -12.84 15.71
C ALA A 123 0.03 -14.33 15.95
N ASP A 124 -1.00 -15.15 15.71
CA ASP A 124 -0.87 -16.61 15.73
C ASP A 124 0.01 -17.11 14.58
N ARG A 125 -0.18 -16.55 13.38
CA ARG A 125 0.69 -16.86 12.22
C ARG A 125 2.16 -16.50 12.49
N LEU A 126 2.41 -15.31 13.06
CA LEU A 126 3.76 -14.87 13.38
C LEU A 126 4.39 -15.73 14.49
N ALA A 127 3.63 -16.06 15.53
CA ALA A 127 4.10 -16.94 16.59
C ALA A 127 4.49 -18.32 16.05
N PHE A 128 3.72 -18.85 15.10
CA PHE A 128 4.06 -20.09 14.40
C PHE A 128 5.39 -19.98 13.67
N ILE A 129 5.59 -18.96 12.83
CA ILE A 129 6.84 -18.79 12.06
C ILE A 129 8.06 -18.60 12.99
N LYS A 130 7.90 -17.83 14.08
CA LYS A 130 8.97 -17.63 15.06
C LYS A 130 9.39 -18.93 15.76
N LYS A 131 8.43 -19.81 16.05
CA LYS A 131 8.70 -21.13 16.65
C LYS A 131 9.55 -22.04 15.75
N LEU A 132 9.52 -21.84 14.43
CA LEU A 132 10.23 -22.69 13.48
C LEU A 132 11.76 -22.49 13.46
N ASP A 133 12.27 -21.38 14.00
CA ASP A 133 13.71 -21.06 14.04
C ASP A 133 14.45 -21.23 12.69
N LEU A 134 13.84 -20.73 11.61
CA LEU A 134 14.36 -20.79 10.25
C LEU A 134 15.76 -20.13 10.05
N PRO A 135 16.65 -20.71 9.22
CA PRO A 135 18.03 -20.22 9.00
C PRO A 135 18.11 -19.00 8.05
N ARG A 136 17.81 -17.80 8.57
CA ARG A 136 17.63 -16.57 7.75
C ARG A 136 18.91 -16.00 7.15
N ASP A 137 20.08 -16.35 7.69
CA ASP A 137 21.39 -15.97 7.17
C ASP A 137 21.59 -16.43 5.72
N LEU A 138 20.97 -17.55 5.34
CA LEU A 138 21.01 -18.09 3.98
C LEU A 138 20.34 -17.20 2.94
N LEU A 139 19.44 -16.28 3.32
CA LEU A 139 18.85 -15.33 2.36
C LEU A 139 19.91 -14.43 1.71
N SER A 140 21.05 -14.22 2.34
CA SER A 140 22.16 -13.43 1.78
C SER A 140 22.88 -14.12 0.63
N ALA A 141 22.80 -15.46 0.53
CA ALA A 141 23.44 -16.24 -0.52
C ALA A 141 22.73 -16.12 -1.88
N ALA A 142 21.49 -15.64 -1.89
CA ALA A 142 20.72 -15.40 -3.10
C ALA A 142 20.27 -13.94 -3.18
N GLY A 143 20.42 -13.34 -4.36
CA GLY A 143 19.95 -12.00 -4.64
C GLY A 143 18.43 -11.90 -4.48
N LYS A 144 17.97 -10.69 -4.15
CA LYS A 144 16.55 -10.38 -3.93
C LYS A 144 15.64 -10.91 -5.05
N THR A 145 16.09 -10.84 -6.30
CA THR A 145 15.30 -11.30 -7.45
C THR A 145 14.98 -12.79 -7.38
N TRP A 146 15.89 -13.64 -6.89
CA TRP A 146 15.59 -15.06 -6.67
C TRP A 146 14.56 -15.26 -5.57
N ILE A 147 14.73 -14.56 -4.46
CA ILE A 147 13.82 -14.63 -3.33
C ILE A 147 12.41 -14.23 -3.76
N ASP A 148 12.28 -13.12 -4.49
CA ASP A 148 11.00 -12.64 -5.04
C ASP A 148 10.38 -13.67 -6.00
N GLN A 149 11.19 -14.32 -6.86
CA GLN A 149 10.72 -15.38 -7.77
C GLN A 149 10.23 -16.62 -7.01
N ILE A 150 10.95 -17.06 -5.97
CA ILE A 150 10.56 -18.20 -5.12
C ILE A 150 9.25 -17.89 -4.38
N VAL A 151 9.16 -16.72 -3.74
CA VAL A 151 7.96 -16.27 -3.03
C VAL A 151 6.77 -16.19 -3.98
N ARG A 152 6.97 -15.65 -5.19
CA ARG A 152 5.94 -15.59 -6.24
C ARG A 152 5.46 -16.99 -6.63
N ARG A 153 6.39 -17.93 -6.82
CA ARG A 153 6.07 -19.33 -7.17
C ARG A 153 5.23 -19.99 -6.09
N VAL A 154 5.70 -19.99 -4.85
CA VAL A 154 4.97 -20.58 -3.71
C VAL A 154 3.61 -19.87 -3.50
N GLY A 155 3.58 -18.55 -3.71
CA GLY A 155 2.37 -17.74 -3.73
C GLY A 155 1.34 -18.18 -4.79
N ALA A 156 1.78 -18.66 -5.96
CA ALA A 156 0.91 -19.14 -7.01
C ALA A 156 0.37 -20.56 -6.76
N GLU A 157 1.16 -21.45 -6.16
CA GLU A 157 0.87 -22.88 -6.01
C GLU A 157 -0.23 -23.21 -4.96
N LYS A 158 -0.99 -24.30 -5.18
CA LYS A 158 -1.90 -24.91 -4.18
C LYS A 158 -1.09 -25.79 -3.20
N ALA A 159 -1.62 -26.07 -2.01
CA ALA A 159 -0.96 -26.97 -1.06
C ALA A 159 -0.68 -28.38 -1.64
N SER A 160 -1.61 -28.88 -2.46
CA SER A 160 -1.43 -30.15 -3.19
C SER A 160 -0.33 -30.10 -4.26
N GLU A 161 -0.04 -28.94 -4.83
CA GLU A 161 1.06 -28.76 -5.79
C GLU A 161 2.39 -28.69 -5.06
N MET A 162 2.45 -27.99 -3.92
CA MET A 162 3.63 -27.94 -3.06
C MET A 162 4.05 -29.34 -2.61
N ARG A 163 3.09 -30.19 -2.20
CA ARG A 163 3.34 -31.59 -1.78
C ARG A 163 3.83 -32.52 -2.91
N ARG A 164 3.73 -32.12 -4.17
CA ARG A 164 4.20 -32.91 -5.32
C ARG A 164 5.66 -32.68 -5.65
N HIS A 165 6.30 -31.65 -5.08
CA HIS A 165 7.75 -31.46 -5.27
C HIS A 165 8.53 -32.55 -4.56
N ALA A 166 9.75 -32.81 -5.02
CA ALA A 166 10.69 -33.63 -4.26
C ALA A 166 10.88 -33.04 -2.84
N PRO A 167 11.00 -33.86 -1.78
CA PRO A 167 10.98 -33.39 -0.39
C PRO A 167 11.94 -32.23 -0.10
N ARG A 168 13.21 -32.35 -0.53
CA ARG A 168 14.23 -31.29 -0.34
C ARG A 168 13.81 -29.97 -1.02
N ARG A 169 13.27 -30.04 -2.23
CA ARG A 169 12.81 -28.86 -2.97
C ARG A 169 11.58 -28.23 -2.32
N GLN A 170 10.61 -29.04 -1.90
CA GLN A 170 9.42 -28.56 -1.18
C GLN A 170 9.82 -27.77 0.07
N LEU A 171 10.71 -28.35 0.89
CA LEU A 171 11.16 -27.74 2.14
C LEU A 171 11.92 -26.44 1.89
N GLY A 172 12.85 -26.42 0.92
CA GLY A 172 13.57 -25.19 0.56
C GLY A 172 12.62 -24.08 0.10
N LEU A 173 11.66 -24.40 -0.78
CA LEU A 173 10.68 -23.42 -1.29
C LEU A 173 9.80 -22.88 -0.15
N HIS A 174 9.25 -23.77 0.68
CA HIS A 174 8.36 -23.38 1.77
C HIS A 174 9.11 -22.57 2.84
N THR A 175 10.36 -22.93 3.14
CA THR A 175 11.21 -22.21 4.09
C THR A 175 11.47 -20.78 3.64
N VAL A 176 11.96 -20.59 2.41
CA VAL A 176 12.23 -19.25 1.86
C VAL A 176 10.95 -18.42 1.84
N PHE A 177 9.82 -19.04 1.48
CA PHE A 177 8.52 -18.37 1.53
C PHE A 177 8.16 -17.91 2.96
N LEU A 178 8.28 -18.77 3.97
CA LEU A 178 7.96 -18.42 5.36
C LEU A 178 8.89 -17.35 5.94
N MET A 179 10.18 -17.38 5.61
CA MET A 179 11.14 -16.34 6.01
C MET A 179 10.71 -14.96 5.51
N MET A 180 10.32 -14.86 4.24
CA MET A 180 9.81 -13.62 3.67
C MET A 180 8.42 -13.26 4.20
N ARG A 181 7.61 -14.27 4.51
CA ARG A 181 6.27 -14.06 5.04
C ARG A 181 6.28 -13.48 6.45
N GLU A 182 7.30 -13.79 7.25
CA GLU A 182 7.51 -13.20 8.57
C GLU A 182 7.51 -11.67 8.51
N ALA A 183 8.37 -11.09 7.66
CA ALA A 183 8.49 -9.64 7.50
C ALA A 183 7.19 -9.01 7.01
N GLN A 184 6.50 -9.66 6.07
CA GLN A 184 5.21 -9.20 5.55
C GLN A 184 4.09 -9.22 6.60
N ILE A 185 4.07 -10.25 7.47
CA ILE A 185 3.12 -10.35 8.58
C ILE A 185 3.40 -9.30 9.63
N ILE A 186 4.67 -9.08 10.00
CA ILE A 186 5.08 -8.02 10.93
C ILE A 186 4.64 -6.66 10.40
N ASP A 187 4.99 -6.35 9.15
CA ASP A 187 4.62 -5.11 8.49
C ASP A 187 3.10 -4.91 8.43
N GLY A 188 2.35 -5.95 8.08
CA GLY A 188 0.90 -5.93 8.05
C GLY A 188 0.29 -5.70 9.44
N MET A 189 0.83 -6.35 10.48
CA MET A 189 0.37 -6.16 11.85
C MET A 189 0.62 -4.73 12.33
N ILE A 190 1.76 -4.13 12.00
CA ILE A 190 2.07 -2.74 12.31
C ILE A 190 1.10 -1.79 11.61
N ASP A 191 0.80 -2.02 10.33
CA ASP A 191 -0.22 -1.26 9.60
C ASP A 191 -1.58 -1.32 10.31
N LEU A 192 -2.03 -2.52 10.69
CA LEU A 192 -3.30 -2.69 11.40
C LEU A 192 -3.30 -2.01 12.77
N LEU A 193 -2.18 -2.06 13.51
CA LEU A 193 -2.02 -1.37 14.80
C LEU A 193 -2.13 0.16 14.63
N VAL A 194 -1.37 0.72 13.69
CA VAL A 194 -1.35 2.16 13.38
C VAL A 194 -2.74 2.64 12.95
N GLU A 195 -3.40 1.88 12.08
CA GLU A 195 -4.75 2.18 11.61
C GLU A 195 -5.78 2.08 12.74
N THR A 196 -5.67 1.06 13.59
CA THR A 196 -6.58 0.86 14.74
C THR A 196 -6.50 2.02 15.73
N ILE A 197 -5.29 2.40 16.15
CA ILE A 197 -5.10 3.53 17.08
C ILE A 197 -5.64 4.83 16.46
N HIS A 198 -5.41 5.05 15.16
CA HIS A 198 -5.97 6.20 14.45
C HIS A 198 -7.50 6.19 14.45
N LYS A 199 -8.12 5.04 14.13
CA LYS A 199 -9.59 4.89 14.10
C LYS A 199 -10.20 5.13 15.47
N ILE A 200 -9.59 4.63 16.55
CA ILE A 200 -10.04 4.88 17.93
C ILE A 200 -10.06 6.39 18.19
N GLY A 201 -8.99 7.11 17.84
CA GLY A 201 -8.91 8.57 18.01
C GLY A 201 -9.97 9.33 17.20
N VAL A 202 -10.08 9.05 15.89
CA VAL A 202 -11.03 9.73 14.99
C VAL A 202 -12.48 9.47 15.39
N ARG A 203 -12.84 8.21 15.66
CA ARG A 203 -14.21 7.86 16.07
C ARG A 203 -14.57 8.50 17.42
N SER A 204 -13.62 8.52 18.36
CA SER A 204 -13.84 9.16 19.66
C SER A 204 -14.02 10.67 19.53
N LYS A 205 -13.20 11.34 18.71
CA LYS A 205 -13.38 12.78 18.41
C LYS A 205 -14.76 13.05 17.81
N ARG A 206 -15.16 12.29 16.79
CA ARG A 206 -16.49 12.41 16.18
C ARG A 206 -17.61 12.19 17.19
N LYS A 207 -17.52 11.16 18.03
CA LYS A 207 -18.52 10.85 19.06
C LYS A 207 -18.65 11.97 20.10
N VAL A 208 -17.54 12.57 20.52
CA VAL A 208 -17.55 13.70 21.45
C VAL A 208 -18.09 14.95 20.80
N VAL A 209 -17.68 15.28 19.56
CA VAL A 209 -18.20 16.44 18.82
C VAL A 209 -19.70 16.30 18.57
N ALA A 210 -20.17 15.13 18.12
CA ALA A 210 -21.60 14.86 17.96
C ALA A 210 -22.35 14.83 19.30
N GLY A 211 -21.67 14.47 20.40
CA GLY A 211 -22.22 14.59 21.75
C GLY A 211 -22.37 16.05 22.17
N ILE A 212 -21.38 16.90 21.88
CA ILE A 212 -21.44 18.34 22.14
C ILE A 212 -22.54 18.99 21.30
N ALA A 213 -22.63 18.67 20.00
CA ALA A 213 -23.69 19.16 19.14
C ALA A 213 -25.07 18.77 19.68
N ARG A 214 -25.27 17.50 20.09
CA ARG A 214 -26.52 17.07 20.72
C ARG A 214 -26.77 17.70 22.08
N ASP A 215 -25.73 17.94 22.88
CA ASP A 215 -25.85 18.68 24.14
C ASP A 215 -26.30 20.12 23.86
N ILE A 216 -25.84 20.75 22.76
CA ILE A 216 -26.28 22.06 22.29
C ILE A 216 -27.72 22.01 21.75
N GLU A 217 -28.08 20.97 20.98
CA GLU A 217 -29.45 20.78 20.51
C GLU A 217 -30.43 20.56 21.68
N LYS A 218 -30.02 19.86 22.74
CA LYS A 218 -30.81 19.72 23.98
C LYS A 218 -30.89 21.00 24.81
N VAL A 219 -30.07 22.00 24.48
CA VAL A 219 -30.06 23.33 25.09
C VAL A 219 -31.06 24.27 24.39
N TYR A 220 -31.84 23.82 23.38
CA TYR A 220 -32.94 24.58 22.75
C TYR A 220 -34.11 25.01 23.68
N GLY A 221 -34.04 24.73 24.99
CA GLY A 221 -34.90 25.34 26.03
C GLY A 221 -34.22 26.46 26.85
N LYS A 222 -32.91 26.67 26.68
CA LYS A 222 -32.08 27.71 27.34
C LYS A 222 -31.70 28.85 26.39
N GLU A 223 -32.08 28.80 25.11
CA GLU A 223 -31.97 29.95 24.19
C GLU A 223 -32.83 31.11 24.70
N ARG A 224 -34.05 30.82 25.16
CA ARG A 224 -34.91 31.80 25.85
C ARG A 224 -34.20 32.41 27.05
N LEU A 225 -33.56 31.59 27.90
CA LEU A 225 -32.75 32.06 29.02
C LEU A 225 -31.59 32.97 28.57
N LEU A 226 -30.91 32.66 27.46
CA LEU A 226 -29.83 33.50 26.92
C LEU A 226 -30.36 34.81 26.33
N VAL A 227 -31.52 34.78 25.66
CA VAL A 227 -32.22 35.96 25.15
C VAL A 227 -32.71 36.83 26.30
N ASP A 228 -33.27 36.24 27.35
CA ASP A 228 -33.75 36.95 28.53
C ASP A 228 -32.57 37.60 29.30
N ILE A 229 -31.43 36.90 29.43
CA ILE A 229 -30.19 37.45 30.01
C ILE A 229 -29.65 38.61 29.15
N ALA A 230 -29.62 38.44 27.82
CA ALA A 230 -29.14 39.46 26.90
C ALA A 230 -30.07 40.69 26.88
N GLY A 231 -31.39 40.48 26.90
CA GLY A 231 -32.40 41.54 26.97
C GLY A 231 -32.27 42.33 28.26
N ALA A 232 -32.18 41.67 29.41
CA ALA A 232 -31.99 42.33 30.70
C ALA A 232 -30.67 43.14 30.74
N ALA A 233 -29.59 42.61 30.15
CA ALA A 233 -28.32 43.33 30.07
C ALA A 233 -28.35 44.55 29.14
N ILE A 234 -29.18 44.52 28.08
CA ILE A 234 -29.36 45.64 27.15
C ILE A 234 -30.26 46.72 27.74
N GLU A 235 -31.33 46.34 28.45
CA GLU A 235 -32.26 47.28 29.09
C GLU A 235 -31.62 48.04 30.27
N ALA A 236 -30.69 47.40 30.99
CA ALA A 236 -30.01 48.00 32.14
C ALA A 236 -28.48 47.76 32.12
N PRO A 237 -27.72 48.40 31.21
CA PRO A 237 -26.30 48.09 30.98
C PRO A 237 -25.38 48.48 32.13
N GLY A 238 -25.78 49.44 32.98
CA GLY A 238 -25.05 49.84 34.19
C GLY A 238 -25.53 49.17 35.48
N GLY A 239 -26.54 48.30 35.41
CA GLY A 239 -27.15 47.67 36.57
C GLY A 239 -26.29 46.56 37.18
N ARG A 240 -26.38 46.36 38.50
CA ARG A 240 -25.66 45.28 39.18
C ARG A 240 -26.23 43.92 38.74
N VAL A 241 -25.35 42.95 38.50
CA VAL A 241 -25.71 41.59 38.03
C VAL A 241 -26.74 40.90 38.93
N CYS A 242 -26.71 41.15 40.24
CA CYS A 242 -27.69 40.61 41.19
C CYS A 242 -29.10 41.19 41.03
N ASP A 243 -29.20 42.42 40.54
CA ASP A 243 -30.45 43.17 40.44
C ASP A 243 -31.07 42.98 39.04
N VAL A 244 -30.25 42.70 38.02
CA VAL A 244 -30.66 42.63 36.60
C VAL A 244 -30.69 41.20 36.06
N ILE A 245 -29.68 40.38 36.34
CA ILE A 245 -29.50 39.07 35.67
C ILE A 245 -30.05 37.92 36.51
N PHE A 246 -29.91 37.97 37.84
CA PHE A 246 -30.37 36.89 38.73
C PHE A 246 -31.89 36.74 38.84
N PRO A 247 -32.73 37.79 38.77
CA PRO A 247 -34.19 37.63 38.74
C PRO A 247 -34.66 36.90 37.49
N VAL A 248 -33.99 37.13 36.37
CA VAL A 248 -34.34 36.58 35.06
C VAL A 248 -33.83 35.14 34.90
N ALA A 249 -32.60 34.87 35.34
CA ALA A 249 -31.96 33.58 35.10
C ALA A 249 -31.83 32.67 36.32
N GLY A 250 -31.95 33.20 37.53
CA GLY A 250 -31.72 32.51 38.80
C GLY A 250 -30.24 32.22 39.08
N LYS A 251 -29.70 32.72 40.21
CA LYS A 251 -28.30 32.47 40.62
C LYS A 251 -27.94 30.98 40.69
N GLU A 252 -28.84 30.17 41.24
CA GLU A 252 -28.63 28.72 41.40
C GLU A 252 -28.62 27.98 40.05
N LYS A 253 -29.48 28.40 39.12
CA LYS A 253 -29.57 27.83 37.78
C LYS A 253 -28.33 28.18 36.95
N LEU A 254 -27.83 29.42 37.04
CA LEU A 254 -26.55 29.82 36.45
C LEU A 254 -25.37 29.06 37.09
N ALA A 255 -25.35 28.91 38.41
CA ALA A 255 -24.33 28.13 39.11
C ALA A 255 -24.36 26.65 38.69
N ALA A 256 -25.54 26.06 38.50
CA ALA A 256 -25.70 24.69 38.01
C ALA A 256 -25.20 24.53 36.56
N ILE A 257 -25.48 25.49 35.67
CA ILE A 257 -24.96 25.50 34.29
C ILE A 257 -23.42 25.59 34.29
N VAL A 258 -22.85 26.50 35.08
CA VAL A 258 -21.39 26.64 35.21
C VAL A 258 -20.77 25.39 35.82
N LYS A 259 -21.40 24.79 36.84
CA LYS A 259 -20.95 23.54 37.47
C LYS A 259 -21.01 22.37 36.50
N GLU A 260 -22.08 22.25 35.72
CA GLU A 260 -22.24 21.23 34.67
C GLU A 260 -21.15 21.37 33.60
N TYR A 261 -20.93 22.59 33.10
CA TYR A 261 -19.93 22.85 32.06
C TYR A 261 -18.49 22.64 32.57
N ARG A 262 -18.18 23.13 33.77
CA ARG A 262 -16.88 22.89 34.42
C ARG A 262 -16.66 21.41 34.76
N ALA A 263 -17.71 20.68 35.13
CA ALA A 263 -17.65 19.24 35.41
C ALA A 263 -17.39 18.39 34.14
N LYS A 264 -17.89 18.83 32.97
CA LYS A 264 -17.67 18.15 31.68
C LYS A 264 -16.20 18.17 31.23
N GLY A 265 -15.39 19.10 31.74
CA GLY A 265 -13.95 19.18 31.47
C GLY A 265 -13.59 19.57 30.03
N THR A 266 -12.28 19.61 29.71
CA THR A 266 -11.79 20.02 28.38
C THR A 266 -12.21 19.03 27.29
N LEU A 267 -12.35 19.53 26.05
CA LEU A 267 -12.66 18.70 24.87
C LEU A 267 -11.70 17.51 24.75
N GLU A 268 -10.40 17.75 24.94
CA GLU A 268 -9.38 16.71 24.88
C GLU A 268 -9.57 15.63 25.94
N ARG A 269 -9.91 16.01 27.18
CA ARG A 269 -10.17 15.06 28.26
C ARG A 269 -11.39 14.18 27.95
N ARG A 270 -12.45 14.76 27.38
CA ARG A 270 -13.64 14.02 26.94
C ARG A 270 -13.31 13.03 25.82
N ILE A 271 -12.54 13.46 24.81
CA ILE A 271 -12.10 12.58 23.71
C ILE A 271 -11.29 11.42 24.28
N TYR A 272 -10.35 11.72 25.17
CA TYR A 272 -9.49 10.72 25.79
C TYR A 272 -10.28 9.68 26.60
N GLN A 273 -11.30 10.10 27.37
CA GLN A 273 -12.18 9.19 28.11
C GLN A 273 -12.93 8.23 27.18
N VAL A 274 -13.44 8.72 26.04
CA VAL A 274 -14.11 7.87 25.04
C VAL A 274 -13.12 6.91 24.39
N MET A 275 -11.91 7.38 24.04
CA MET A 275 -10.84 6.53 23.51
C MET A 275 -10.49 5.40 24.49
N ARG A 276 -10.32 5.75 25.77
CA ARG A 276 -10.05 4.81 26.86
C ARG A 276 -11.13 3.73 26.94
N GLY A 277 -12.41 4.10 26.86
CA GLY A 277 -13.53 3.15 26.86
C GLY A 277 -13.49 2.18 25.68
N SER A 278 -13.29 2.71 24.46
CA SER A 278 -13.17 1.88 23.24
C SER A 278 -11.96 0.95 23.28
N TYR A 279 -10.83 1.44 23.77
CA TYR A 279 -9.61 0.64 23.93
C TYR A 279 -9.82 -0.47 24.97
N ALA A 280 -10.27 -0.12 26.18
CA ALA A 280 -10.47 -1.05 27.28
C ALA A 280 -11.41 -2.21 26.93
N GLY A 281 -12.55 -1.90 26.30
CA GLY A 281 -13.61 -2.86 26.06
C GLY A 281 -13.35 -3.82 24.91
N HIS A 282 -12.65 -3.37 23.86
CA HIS A 282 -12.49 -4.16 22.63
C HIS A 282 -11.02 -4.41 22.28
N TYR A 283 -10.22 -3.36 22.13
CA TYR A 283 -8.89 -3.47 21.54
C TYR A 283 -7.80 -3.91 22.52
N ARG A 284 -7.97 -3.76 23.83
CA ARG A 284 -6.95 -4.10 24.83
C ARG A 284 -6.47 -5.56 24.75
N ARG A 285 -7.35 -6.47 24.31
CA ARG A 285 -7.07 -7.92 24.20
C ARG A 285 -5.92 -8.25 23.23
N ILE A 286 -5.64 -7.41 22.24
CA ILE A 286 -4.54 -7.65 21.28
C ILE A 286 -3.16 -7.37 21.89
N LEU A 287 -3.08 -6.47 22.87
CA LEU A 287 -1.81 -5.91 23.30
C LEU A 287 -0.85 -6.96 23.87
N PRO A 288 -1.27 -7.90 24.75
CA PRO A 288 -0.37 -8.94 25.25
C PRO A 288 0.23 -9.79 24.13
N LYS A 289 -0.60 -10.23 23.19
CA LYS A 289 -0.20 -11.08 22.07
C LYS A 289 0.72 -10.34 21.10
N LEU A 290 0.46 -9.05 20.85
CA LEU A 290 1.31 -8.21 20.02
C LEU A 290 2.70 -8.03 20.66
N LEU A 291 2.77 -7.74 21.96
CA LEU A 291 4.04 -7.58 22.67
C LEU A 291 4.81 -8.90 22.87
N SER A 292 4.14 -10.05 22.75
CA SER A 292 4.82 -11.35 22.81
C SER A 292 5.48 -11.72 21.48
N VAL A 293 5.00 -11.19 20.35
CA VAL A 293 5.51 -11.56 19.01
C VAL A 293 6.31 -10.44 18.33
N LEU A 294 6.14 -9.17 18.73
CA LEU A 294 6.89 -8.05 18.18
C LEU A 294 7.99 -7.59 19.12
N GLU A 295 9.12 -7.22 18.54
CA GLU A 295 10.27 -6.67 19.24
C GLU A 295 10.56 -5.26 18.70
N PHE A 296 10.36 -4.26 19.55
CA PHE A 296 10.54 -2.86 19.21
C PHE A 296 11.94 -2.39 19.62
N ARG A 297 12.61 -1.66 18.72
CA ARG A 297 13.95 -1.12 18.93
C ARG A 297 13.99 0.34 18.48
N SER A 298 15.00 1.07 18.93
CA SER A 298 15.25 2.47 18.54
C SER A 298 16.72 2.78 18.66
N ASN A 299 17.25 3.50 17.66
CA ASN A 299 18.63 3.98 17.67
C ASN A 299 18.72 5.35 18.39
N ASN A 300 17.57 5.98 18.65
CA ASN A 300 17.47 7.30 19.25
C ASN A 300 17.23 7.19 20.76
N ALA A 301 18.19 7.67 21.56
CA ALA A 301 18.10 7.65 23.02
C ALA A 301 16.85 8.38 23.56
N VAL A 302 16.38 9.42 22.85
CA VAL A 302 15.19 10.21 23.22
C VAL A 302 13.91 9.35 23.26
N HIS A 303 13.84 8.29 22.45
CA HIS A 303 12.66 7.44 22.33
C HIS A 303 12.74 6.13 23.11
N ARG A 304 13.88 5.83 23.75
CA ARG A 304 14.03 4.69 24.66
C ARG A 304 13.02 4.64 25.82
N PRO A 305 12.57 5.76 26.42
CA PRO A 305 11.55 5.71 27.47
C PRO A 305 10.25 5.03 27.02
N VAL A 306 9.88 5.14 25.74
CA VAL A 306 8.70 4.48 25.16
C VAL A 306 8.88 2.96 25.13
N LEU A 307 10.09 2.48 24.82
CA LEU A 307 10.42 1.06 24.87
C LEU A 307 10.35 0.53 26.30
N GLY A 308 10.95 1.26 27.25
CA GLY A 308 10.83 0.92 28.68
C GLY A 308 9.39 0.89 29.17
N ALA A 309 8.52 1.77 28.64
CA ALA A 309 7.10 1.75 28.91
C ALA A 309 6.40 0.49 28.35
N LEU A 310 6.76 0.03 27.15
CA LEU A 310 6.24 -1.22 26.57
C LEU A 310 6.69 -2.44 27.38
N ASP A 311 7.94 -2.48 27.81
CA ASP A 311 8.47 -3.57 28.65
C ASP A 311 7.79 -3.60 30.02
N TRP A 312 7.53 -2.42 30.60
CA TRP A 312 6.74 -2.32 31.82
C TRP A 312 5.31 -2.83 31.61
N ILE A 313 4.64 -2.43 30.51
CA ILE A 313 3.29 -2.90 30.18
C ILE A 313 3.26 -4.43 30.01
N ARG A 314 4.27 -5.00 29.35
CA ARG A 314 4.41 -6.44 29.15
C ARG A 314 4.41 -7.18 30.48
N ARG A 315 5.28 -6.80 31.43
CA ARG A 315 5.35 -7.37 32.79
C ARG A 315 4.06 -7.12 33.59
N ALA A 316 3.47 -5.94 33.43
CA ALA A 316 2.24 -5.60 34.16
C ALA A 316 1.06 -6.52 33.79
N PHE A 317 1.03 -7.17 32.62
CA PHE A 317 -0.05 -8.13 32.28
C PHE A 317 -0.10 -9.33 33.22
N GLU A 318 1.02 -9.74 33.80
CA GLU A 318 1.09 -10.87 34.75
C GLU A 318 0.39 -10.52 36.08
N THR A 319 0.45 -9.26 36.51
CA THR A 319 -0.10 -8.81 37.80
C THR A 319 -1.60 -8.53 37.83
N GLY A 320 -2.25 -8.37 36.66
CA GLY A 320 -3.70 -8.10 36.57
C GLY A 320 -4.22 -6.74 37.11
N CYS A 321 -3.40 -5.93 37.79
CA CYS A 321 -3.83 -4.69 38.43
C CYS A 321 -4.30 -3.62 37.44
N ARG A 322 -5.44 -2.96 37.72
CA ARG A 322 -6.01 -1.86 36.93
C ARG A 322 -5.47 -0.47 37.32
N VAL A 323 -5.06 -0.32 38.57
CA VAL A 323 -4.47 0.90 39.12
C VAL A 323 -3.15 0.48 39.76
N VAL A 324 -2.09 1.22 39.47
CA VAL A 324 -0.74 0.91 39.95
C VAL A 324 -0.16 2.10 40.71
N PRO A 325 0.69 1.85 41.72
CA PRO A 325 1.46 2.93 42.34
C PRO A 325 2.36 3.61 41.31
N ARG A 326 2.73 4.87 41.57
CA ARG A 326 3.58 5.68 40.69
C ARG A 326 4.99 5.10 40.54
N ASN A 327 5.48 4.44 41.58
CA ASN A 327 6.84 3.94 41.66
C ASN A 327 7.08 2.86 40.60
N GLY A 328 8.12 3.04 39.78
CA GLY A 328 8.52 2.08 38.74
C GLY A 328 7.80 2.21 37.40
N VAL A 329 6.89 3.17 37.22
CA VAL A 329 6.24 3.43 35.91
C VAL A 329 7.02 4.49 35.12
N PRO A 330 7.48 4.20 33.88
CA PRO A 330 8.16 5.19 33.03
C PRO A 330 7.23 6.35 32.64
N MET A 331 7.49 7.57 33.11
CA MET A 331 6.63 8.73 32.83
C MET A 331 7.31 9.81 31.98
N GLU A 332 8.59 10.06 32.23
CA GLU A 332 9.37 11.07 31.52
C GLU A 332 9.62 10.64 30.07
N GLY A 333 9.40 11.57 29.12
CA GLY A 333 9.44 11.27 27.69
C GLY A 333 8.25 10.44 27.16
N VAL A 334 7.41 9.87 28.03
CA VAL A 334 6.29 8.99 27.66
C VAL A 334 4.94 9.71 27.73
N ILE A 335 4.67 10.42 28.84
CA ILE A 335 3.38 11.07 29.07
C ILE A 335 3.46 12.56 28.73
N PRO A 336 2.77 13.03 27.66
CA PRO A 336 2.70 14.46 27.34
C PRO A 336 2.05 15.26 28.48
N PRO A 337 2.48 16.50 28.76
CA PRO A 337 1.93 17.32 29.85
C PRO A 337 0.40 17.41 29.84
N LYS A 338 -0.19 17.57 28.65
CA LYS A 338 -1.64 17.64 28.43
C LYS A 338 -2.41 16.39 28.90
N TRP A 339 -1.78 15.22 28.97
CA TRP A 339 -2.44 13.96 29.31
C TRP A 339 -2.18 13.51 30.76
N ARG A 340 -1.27 14.17 31.47
CA ARG A 340 -0.92 13.82 32.86
C ARG A 340 -2.13 13.79 33.77
N GLY A 341 -2.99 14.81 33.72
CA GLY A 341 -4.20 14.90 34.56
C GLY A 341 -5.30 13.88 34.24
N ALA A 342 -5.20 13.16 33.10
CA ALA A 342 -6.10 12.07 32.76
C ALA A 342 -5.54 10.69 33.15
N ILE A 343 -4.23 10.58 33.32
CA ILE A 343 -3.52 9.31 33.59
C ILE A 343 -3.19 9.18 35.08
N ILE A 344 -2.79 10.28 35.72
CA ILE A 344 -2.39 10.34 37.13
C ILE A 344 -3.58 10.87 37.93
N GLY A 345 -4.05 10.06 38.88
CA GLY A 345 -5.08 10.44 39.84
C GLY A 345 -4.59 11.51 40.82
N LYS A 346 -5.52 12.15 41.54
CA LYS A 346 -5.18 13.14 42.58
C LYS A 346 -4.38 12.51 43.75
N ASP A 347 -4.57 11.21 43.97
CA ASP A 347 -3.85 10.38 44.94
C ASP A 347 -2.48 9.89 44.42
N GLY A 348 -2.04 10.37 43.25
CA GLY A 348 -0.78 10.00 42.63
C GLY A 348 -0.77 8.62 41.96
N ARG A 349 -1.87 7.85 42.04
CA ARG A 349 -1.98 6.53 41.41
C ARG A 349 -2.18 6.63 39.90
N ILE A 350 -1.67 5.65 39.17
CA ILE A 350 -1.71 5.63 37.71
C ILE A 350 -2.83 4.72 37.21
N ASN A 351 -3.68 5.27 36.34
CA ASN A 351 -4.68 4.50 35.61
C ASN A 351 -4.01 3.73 34.46
N ARG A 352 -3.84 2.42 34.63
CA ARG A 352 -3.07 1.59 33.69
C ARG A 352 -3.61 1.62 32.26
N ILE A 353 -4.93 1.52 32.08
CA ILE A 353 -5.55 1.54 30.73
C ILE A 353 -5.28 2.87 30.03
N SER A 354 -5.34 3.97 30.77
CA SER A 354 -5.00 5.28 30.25
C SER A 354 -3.52 5.34 29.88
N TYR A 355 -2.64 4.85 30.75
CA TYR A 355 -1.22 4.80 30.45
C TYR A 355 -0.90 3.94 29.21
N GLU A 356 -1.48 2.74 29.08
CA GLU A 356 -1.37 1.86 27.90
C GLU A 356 -1.77 2.59 26.61
N LEU A 357 -2.91 3.28 26.61
CA LEU A 357 -3.38 4.06 25.46
C LEU A 357 -2.45 5.24 25.11
N CYS A 358 -1.87 5.88 26.13
CA CYS A 358 -0.86 6.93 25.95
C CYS A 358 0.39 6.38 25.25
N VAL A 359 0.93 5.28 25.76
CA VAL A 359 2.11 4.62 25.18
C VAL A 359 1.84 4.18 23.75
N LEU A 360 0.68 3.57 23.47
CA LEU A 360 0.31 3.17 22.11
C LEU A 360 0.17 4.34 21.15
N SER A 361 -0.40 5.46 21.60
CA SER A 361 -0.51 6.67 20.78
C SER A 361 0.87 7.22 20.41
N HIS A 362 1.81 7.24 21.36
CA HIS A 362 3.18 7.65 21.11
C HIS A 362 3.92 6.66 20.21
N LEU A 363 3.77 5.36 20.46
CA LEU A 363 4.36 4.29 19.66
C LEU A 363 3.95 4.41 18.19
N ARG A 364 2.66 4.61 17.91
CA ARG A 364 2.15 4.83 16.56
C ARG A 364 2.89 5.97 15.85
N ASP A 365 3.04 7.11 16.52
CA ASP A 365 3.65 8.28 15.92
C ASP A 365 5.15 8.05 15.65
N ARG A 366 5.85 7.35 16.54
CA ARG A 366 7.29 7.04 16.39
C ARG A 366 7.58 5.93 15.39
N ILE A 367 6.72 4.93 15.27
CA ILE A 367 6.82 3.91 14.22
C ILE A 367 6.65 4.54 12.84
N ARG A 368 5.68 5.43 12.67
CA ARG A 368 5.46 6.13 11.39
C ARG A 368 6.65 7.00 10.98
N ALA A 369 7.38 7.53 11.97
CA ALA A 369 8.59 8.30 11.74
C ALA A 369 9.86 7.43 11.61
N LYS A 370 9.76 6.09 11.70
CA LYS A 370 10.90 5.15 11.81
C LYS A 370 11.87 5.43 12.97
N GLU A 371 11.47 6.24 13.95
CA GLU A 371 12.23 6.48 15.19
C GLU A 371 12.20 5.24 16.10
N ILE A 372 11.10 4.49 16.05
CA ILE A 372 10.99 3.14 16.60
C ILE A 372 10.77 2.20 15.43
N TRP A 373 11.59 1.17 15.35
CA TRP A 373 11.54 0.14 14.30
C TRP A 373 11.29 -1.23 14.92
N VAL A 374 10.96 -2.22 14.10
CA VAL A 374 10.58 -3.56 14.54
C VAL A 374 11.52 -4.59 13.94
N VAL A 375 12.10 -5.44 14.80
CA VAL A 375 13.00 -6.52 14.37
C VAL A 375 12.25 -7.49 13.45
N GLY A 376 12.86 -7.82 12.32
CA GLY A 376 12.29 -8.74 11.32
C GLY A 376 11.28 -8.11 10.36
N ALA A 377 10.93 -6.83 10.52
CA ALA A 377 10.13 -6.08 9.54
C ALA A 377 10.91 -5.81 8.24
N ASP A 378 10.22 -5.46 7.15
CA ASP A 378 10.86 -4.95 5.92
C ASP A 378 10.63 -3.44 5.78
N ARG A 379 9.38 -2.99 5.78
CA ARG A 379 9.06 -1.55 5.67
C ARG A 379 9.34 -0.80 6.95
N TYR A 380 9.12 -1.45 8.11
CA TYR A 380 9.36 -0.88 9.44
C TYR A 380 10.68 -1.35 10.06
N ARG A 381 11.65 -1.76 9.23
CA ARG A 381 12.99 -2.17 9.66
C ARG A 381 13.83 -1.00 10.15
N ASN A 382 15.00 -1.31 10.72
CA ASN A 382 15.98 -0.33 11.14
C ASN A 382 16.33 0.62 9.97
N PRO A 383 16.13 1.96 10.12
CA PRO A 383 16.43 2.91 9.06
C PRO A 383 17.92 2.93 8.67
N ASP A 384 18.83 2.57 9.56
CA ASP A 384 20.26 2.55 9.25
C ASP A 384 20.61 1.45 8.23
N ASP A 385 19.81 0.38 8.13
CA ASP A 385 19.99 -0.67 7.13
C ASP A 385 19.58 -0.22 5.72
N ASP A 386 18.88 0.92 5.59
CA ASP A 386 18.54 1.54 4.31
C ASP A 386 19.69 2.42 3.76
N LEU A 387 20.73 2.66 4.57
CA LEU A 387 21.86 3.52 4.21
C LEU A 387 23.05 2.71 3.64
N PRO A 388 23.84 3.29 2.71
CA PRO A 388 25.09 2.68 2.26
C PRO A 388 26.08 2.51 3.42
N LYS A 389 26.58 1.28 3.61
CA LYS A 389 27.57 0.98 4.66
C LYS A 389 28.97 1.52 4.34
N ASP A 390 29.21 1.88 3.08
CA ASP A 390 30.43 2.46 2.53
C ASP A 390 30.35 4.00 2.39
N PHE A 391 29.38 4.66 3.02
CA PHE A 391 29.19 6.12 2.88
C PHE A 391 30.43 6.91 3.29
N GLU A 392 31.04 6.60 4.43
CA GLU A 392 32.21 7.35 4.91
C GLU A 392 33.43 7.18 3.97
N SER A 393 33.67 5.96 3.46
CA SER A 393 34.80 5.70 2.55
C SER A 393 34.58 6.25 1.15
N ARG A 394 33.33 6.31 0.68
CA ARG A 394 32.97 6.79 -0.67
C ARG A 394 32.29 8.15 -0.68
N ARG A 395 32.39 8.90 0.42
CA ARG A 395 31.70 10.18 0.61
C ARG A 395 31.86 11.09 -0.59
N ALA A 396 33.10 11.38 -0.99
CA ALA A 396 33.40 12.25 -2.14
C ALA A 396 32.75 11.76 -3.45
N ALA A 397 32.81 10.45 -3.73
CA ALA A 397 32.20 9.87 -4.92
C ALA A 397 30.68 10.03 -4.93
N TYR A 398 30.01 9.86 -3.78
CA TYR A 398 28.57 10.06 -3.66
C TYR A 398 28.16 11.52 -3.85
N TYR A 399 28.87 12.47 -3.22
CA TYR A 399 28.61 13.90 -3.40
C TYR A 399 28.78 14.31 -4.87
N ASN A 400 29.85 13.85 -5.54
CA ASN A 400 30.08 14.12 -6.95
C ASN A 400 28.98 13.52 -7.85
N ALA A 401 28.60 12.26 -7.62
CA ALA A 401 27.54 11.60 -8.39
C ALA A 401 26.17 12.28 -8.25
N LEU A 402 25.89 12.87 -7.09
CA LEU A 402 24.65 13.61 -6.83
C LEU A 402 24.74 15.09 -7.19
N ASN A 403 25.89 15.56 -7.67
CA ASN A 403 26.18 16.97 -7.92
C ASN A 403 25.90 17.86 -6.70
N LEU A 404 26.31 17.38 -5.52
CA LEU A 404 26.16 18.05 -4.22
C LEU A 404 27.52 18.48 -3.68
N THR A 405 27.56 19.61 -2.97
CA THR A 405 28.77 20.08 -2.26
C THR A 405 28.96 19.32 -0.96
N SER A 406 30.23 19.07 -0.57
CA SER A 406 30.58 18.50 0.73
C SER A 406 30.46 19.51 1.88
N ASP A 407 30.42 20.82 1.60
CA ASP A 407 30.22 21.88 2.60
C ASP A 407 28.73 22.04 2.93
N ALA A 408 28.34 21.53 4.09
CA ALA A 408 26.98 21.63 4.61
C ALA A 408 26.49 23.08 4.72
N ARG A 409 27.35 24.04 5.11
CA ARG A 409 26.94 25.44 5.24
C ARG A 409 26.71 26.08 3.88
N ALA A 410 27.54 25.78 2.89
CA ALA A 410 27.32 26.25 1.52
C ALA A 410 26.01 25.70 0.93
N PHE A 411 25.74 24.40 1.14
CA PHE A 411 24.48 23.79 0.74
C PHE A 411 23.28 24.46 1.42
N THR A 412 23.29 24.60 2.75
CA THR A 412 22.19 25.22 3.50
C THR A 412 21.95 26.67 3.09
N ARG A 413 23.02 27.48 2.93
CA ARG A 413 22.88 28.87 2.46
C ARG A 413 22.24 28.95 1.09
N LYS A 414 22.65 28.09 0.15
CA LYS A 414 22.05 28.04 -1.20
C LYS A 414 20.55 27.73 -1.13
N ILE A 415 20.15 26.71 -0.36
CA ILE A 415 18.75 26.35 -0.21
C ILE A 415 17.95 27.44 0.51
N GLN A 416 18.52 28.09 1.53
CA GLN A 416 17.87 29.22 2.21
C GLN A 416 17.65 30.41 1.26
N ALA A 417 18.66 30.76 0.46
CA ALA A 417 18.55 31.84 -0.53
C ALA A 417 17.52 31.50 -1.61
N GLU A 418 17.48 30.26 -2.08
CA GLU A 418 16.46 29.78 -3.02
C GLU A 418 15.06 29.86 -2.40
N LEU A 419 14.88 29.31 -1.19
CA LEU A 419 13.59 29.37 -0.48
C LEU A 419 13.13 30.81 -0.24
N GLU A 420 14.02 31.69 0.21
CA GLU A 420 13.71 33.10 0.44
C GLU A 420 13.29 33.80 -0.86
N ARG A 421 14.02 33.55 -1.95
CA ARG A 421 13.69 34.08 -3.28
C ARG A 421 12.31 33.59 -3.73
N GLU A 422 12.06 32.28 -3.68
CA GLU A 422 10.79 31.70 -4.10
C GLU A 422 9.61 32.15 -3.21
N LEU A 423 9.82 32.32 -1.90
CA LEU A 423 8.78 32.85 -1.00
C LEU A 423 8.48 34.33 -1.27
N ARG A 424 9.51 35.14 -1.57
CA ARG A 424 9.31 36.54 -1.99
C ARG A 424 8.57 36.63 -3.31
N LEU A 425 8.94 35.81 -4.29
CA LEU A 425 8.23 35.70 -5.57
C LEU A 425 6.78 35.27 -5.36
N LEU A 426 6.55 34.22 -4.59
CA LEU A 426 5.21 33.76 -4.25
C LEU A 426 4.38 34.88 -3.59
N ASN A 427 4.93 35.57 -2.59
CA ASN A 427 4.22 36.66 -1.92
C ASN A 427 3.90 37.83 -2.86
N ALA A 428 4.79 38.13 -3.81
CA ALA A 428 4.57 39.19 -4.80
C ALA A 428 3.53 38.80 -5.87
N GLU A 429 3.55 37.55 -6.34
CA GLU A 429 2.70 37.07 -7.44
C GLU A 429 1.33 36.58 -6.98
N LEU A 430 1.22 36.00 -5.78
CA LEU A 430 0.00 35.34 -5.29
C LEU A 430 -1.22 36.27 -5.23
N PRO A 431 -1.14 37.56 -4.81
CA PRO A 431 -2.28 38.47 -4.87
C PRO A 431 -2.85 38.67 -6.27
N ARG A 432 -2.04 38.48 -7.31
CA ARG A 432 -2.41 38.60 -8.73
C ARG A 432 -2.69 37.25 -9.39
N ASN A 433 -2.53 36.14 -8.66
CA ASN A 433 -2.71 34.80 -9.18
C ASN A 433 -4.20 34.41 -9.18
N ASP A 434 -4.73 34.20 -10.37
CA ASP A 434 -6.13 33.81 -10.60
C ASP A 434 -6.37 32.31 -10.32
N LYS A 435 -5.32 31.49 -10.27
CA LYS A 435 -5.36 30.04 -10.10
C LYS A 435 -5.18 29.56 -8.67
N ALA A 436 -4.61 30.38 -7.78
CA ALA A 436 -4.38 30.00 -6.39
C ALA A 436 -4.62 31.19 -5.45
N ARG A 437 -5.37 30.99 -4.37
CA ARG A 437 -5.72 32.02 -3.39
C ARG A 437 -5.58 31.49 -1.96
N ILE A 438 -5.18 32.37 -1.04
CA ILE A 438 -5.21 32.09 0.40
C ILE A 438 -6.52 32.61 1.00
N LEU A 439 -7.27 31.73 1.65
CA LEU A 439 -8.51 32.03 2.35
C LEU A 439 -8.22 32.27 3.84
N TRP A 440 -8.79 33.35 4.38
CA TRP A 440 -8.64 33.73 5.79
C TRP A 440 -9.58 32.98 6.74
N ARG A 441 -10.55 32.23 6.21
CA ARG A 441 -11.55 31.46 6.97
C ARG A 441 -11.73 30.05 6.39
N GLY A 442 -12.14 29.11 7.24
CA GLY A 442 -12.37 27.70 6.88
C GLY A 442 -11.17 26.78 7.17
N GLU A 443 -11.41 25.45 7.14
CA GLU A 443 -10.36 24.45 7.38
C GLU A 443 -9.34 24.37 6.22
N ASN A 444 -9.73 24.72 5.00
CA ASN A 444 -8.87 24.74 3.82
C ASN A 444 -8.48 26.17 3.46
N ARG A 445 -7.29 26.59 3.90
CA ARG A 445 -6.77 27.95 3.66
C ARG A 445 -6.19 28.17 2.27
N ILE A 446 -6.03 27.12 1.46
CA ILE A 446 -5.53 27.22 0.08
C ILE A 446 -6.67 26.84 -0.85
N SER A 447 -7.06 27.76 -1.73
CA SER A 447 -8.06 27.56 -2.77
C SER A 447 -7.36 27.53 -4.12
N ILE A 448 -7.53 26.45 -4.88
CA ILE A 448 -7.03 26.32 -6.24
C ILE A 448 -8.22 26.43 -7.18
N THR A 449 -8.17 27.36 -8.12
CA THR A 449 -9.19 27.52 -9.14
C THR A 449 -9.19 26.29 -10.04
N PRO A 450 -10.33 25.59 -10.20
CA PRO A 450 -10.43 24.47 -11.13
C PRO A 450 -10.01 24.91 -12.54
N PHE A 451 -9.35 24.02 -13.29
CA PHE A 451 -9.11 24.28 -14.70
C PHE A 451 -10.43 24.50 -15.42
N GLN A 452 -10.52 25.58 -16.21
CA GLN A 452 -11.64 25.72 -17.12
C GLN A 452 -11.54 24.62 -18.19
N PRO A 453 -12.65 23.95 -18.53
CA PRO A 453 -12.68 23.06 -19.67
C PRO A 453 -12.19 23.80 -20.91
N LEU A 454 -11.24 23.21 -21.64
CA LEU A 454 -10.87 23.74 -22.94
C LEU A 454 -12.14 23.75 -23.83
N PRO A 455 -12.38 24.82 -24.60
CA PRO A 455 -13.47 24.80 -25.57
C PRO A 455 -13.29 23.61 -26.52
N GLU A 456 -14.39 22.99 -26.92
CA GLU A 456 -14.32 21.85 -27.85
C GLU A 456 -13.58 22.30 -29.13
N PRO A 457 -12.49 21.62 -29.53
CA PRO A 457 -11.76 21.96 -30.73
C PRO A 457 -12.67 21.93 -31.96
N GLN A 458 -12.47 22.88 -32.86
CA GLN A 458 -13.17 22.89 -34.15
C GLN A 458 -12.82 21.59 -34.90
N GLY A 459 -13.86 20.84 -35.30
CA GLY A 459 -13.71 19.55 -35.98
C GLY A 459 -13.69 18.30 -35.08
N LEU A 460 -13.71 18.42 -33.74
CA LEU A 460 -13.76 17.25 -32.85
C LEU A 460 -14.98 16.36 -33.15
N ARG A 461 -16.14 16.96 -33.39
CA ARG A 461 -17.36 16.22 -33.76
C ARG A 461 -17.18 15.45 -35.07
N SER A 462 -16.59 16.08 -36.08
CA SER A 462 -16.30 15.45 -37.37
C SER A 462 -15.31 14.30 -37.23
N VAL A 463 -14.26 14.46 -36.41
CA VAL A 463 -13.30 13.39 -36.12
C VAL A 463 -13.96 12.24 -35.37
N LYS A 464 -14.78 12.51 -34.35
CA LYS A 464 -15.54 11.47 -33.64
C LYS A 464 -16.50 10.73 -34.57
N ALA A 465 -17.20 11.45 -35.44
CA ALA A 465 -18.09 10.86 -36.44
C ALA A 465 -17.33 9.97 -37.44
N GLU A 466 -16.16 10.44 -37.91
CA GLU A 466 -15.32 9.66 -38.82
C GLU A 466 -14.74 8.40 -38.16
N ILE A 467 -14.29 8.52 -36.90
CA ILE A 467 -13.83 7.36 -36.10
C ILE A 467 -14.98 6.37 -35.93
N GLY A 468 -16.18 6.83 -35.56
CA GLY A 468 -17.35 5.99 -35.41
C GLY A 468 -17.80 5.32 -36.72
N ARG A 469 -17.68 6.02 -37.85
CA ARG A 469 -17.96 5.48 -39.19
C ARG A 469 -16.95 4.41 -39.60
N ARG A 470 -15.67 4.62 -39.30
CA ARG A 470 -14.57 3.74 -39.74
C ARG A 470 -14.38 2.52 -38.84
N TRP A 471 -14.66 2.67 -37.54
CA TRP A 471 -14.56 1.60 -36.55
C TRP A 471 -15.85 1.51 -35.70
N PRO A 472 -16.99 1.17 -36.31
CA PRO A 472 -18.22 0.96 -35.55
C PRO A 472 -18.07 -0.29 -34.68
N MET A 473 -18.54 -0.22 -33.43
CA MET A 473 -18.74 -1.38 -32.55
C MET A 473 -17.52 -2.31 -32.40
N THR A 474 -16.31 -1.74 -32.24
CA THR A 474 -15.10 -2.56 -32.06
C THR A 474 -15.11 -3.27 -30.70
N GLU A 475 -15.10 -4.61 -30.73
CA GLU A 475 -15.04 -5.45 -29.54
C GLU A 475 -13.73 -5.22 -28.76
N LEU A 476 -13.84 -5.02 -27.44
CA LEU A 476 -12.67 -4.75 -26.59
C LEU A 476 -11.65 -5.91 -26.60
N LEU A 477 -12.12 -7.14 -26.76
CA LEU A 477 -11.26 -8.31 -26.90
C LEU A 477 -10.45 -8.29 -28.19
N ASP A 478 -11.05 -7.81 -29.29
CA ASP A 478 -10.32 -7.64 -30.55
C ASP A 478 -9.28 -6.53 -30.43
N VAL A 479 -9.61 -5.40 -29.80
CA VAL A 479 -8.62 -4.34 -29.53
C VAL A 479 -7.45 -4.87 -28.70
N LEU A 480 -7.71 -5.65 -27.65
CA LEU A 480 -6.67 -6.27 -26.83
C LEU A 480 -5.82 -7.27 -27.62
N LYS A 481 -6.44 -8.09 -28.47
CA LYS A 481 -5.77 -9.08 -29.32
C LYS A 481 -4.89 -8.42 -30.37
N GLU A 482 -5.39 -7.45 -31.11
CA GLU A 482 -4.62 -6.71 -32.12
C GLU A 482 -3.45 -5.95 -31.45
N THR A 483 -3.70 -5.30 -30.31
CA THR A 483 -2.63 -4.64 -29.54
C THR A 483 -1.56 -5.66 -29.10
N ALA A 484 -1.95 -6.88 -28.72
CA ALA A 484 -1.02 -7.93 -28.33
C ALA A 484 -0.14 -8.39 -29.50
N LEU A 485 -0.73 -8.53 -30.70
CA LEU A 485 -0.03 -8.90 -31.92
C LEU A 485 0.95 -7.80 -32.36
N ASP A 486 0.50 -6.54 -32.35
CA ASP A 486 1.30 -5.39 -32.80
C ASP A 486 2.49 -5.08 -31.88
N THR A 487 2.29 -5.22 -30.57
CA THR A 487 3.29 -4.78 -29.58
C THR A 487 4.08 -5.92 -28.95
N GLY A 488 3.63 -7.17 -29.11
CA GLY A 488 4.19 -8.32 -28.41
C GLY A 488 4.10 -8.18 -26.88
N PHE A 489 3.14 -7.42 -26.35
CA PHE A 489 3.13 -7.13 -24.91
C PHE A 489 2.94 -8.38 -24.04
N LEU A 490 2.37 -9.46 -24.59
CA LEU A 490 2.14 -10.71 -23.88
C LEU A 490 3.44 -11.40 -23.43
N ASP A 491 4.56 -11.13 -24.09
CA ASP A 491 5.87 -11.65 -23.67
C ASP A 491 6.35 -11.10 -22.32
N ALA A 492 5.76 -10.01 -21.82
CA ALA A 492 6.07 -9.50 -20.48
C ALA A 492 5.51 -10.37 -19.35
N PHE A 493 4.51 -11.22 -19.64
CA PHE A 493 3.93 -12.13 -18.67
C PHE A 493 4.77 -13.40 -18.56
N GLU A 494 5.88 -13.32 -17.85
CA GLU A 494 6.72 -14.49 -17.56
C GLU A 494 6.10 -15.37 -16.47
N THR A 495 6.27 -16.70 -16.59
CA THR A 495 5.73 -17.64 -15.62
C THR A 495 6.50 -17.62 -14.29
N SER A 496 5.80 -17.86 -13.19
CA SER A 496 6.43 -18.18 -11.90
C SER A 496 6.86 -19.64 -11.78
N ALA A 497 6.47 -20.52 -12.71
CA ALA A 497 6.78 -21.95 -12.67
C ALA A 497 8.12 -22.28 -13.36
N SER A 498 8.68 -23.46 -13.09
CA SER A 498 9.91 -23.93 -13.74
C SER A 498 9.70 -24.37 -15.20
N ARG A 499 8.46 -24.70 -15.58
CA ARG A 499 8.11 -25.16 -16.93
C ARG A 499 6.70 -24.70 -17.29
N VAL A 500 6.50 -24.37 -18.56
CA VAL A 500 5.19 -24.15 -19.16
C VAL A 500 4.89 -25.32 -20.10
N ALA A 501 3.80 -26.04 -19.83
CA ALA A 501 3.32 -27.15 -20.66
C ALA A 501 2.05 -26.72 -21.43
N LEU A 502 2.11 -25.54 -22.05
CA LEU A 502 1.04 -24.96 -22.85
C LEU A 502 1.65 -24.51 -24.18
N SER A 503 0.90 -24.69 -25.27
CA SER A 503 1.26 -24.09 -26.54
C SER A 503 1.18 -22.55 -26.43
N ARG A 504 1.97 -21.85 -27.25
CA ARG A 504 2.01 -20.39 -27.18
C ARG A 504 0.64 -19.75 -27.44
N GLY A 505 -0.08 -20.23 -28.47
CA GLY A 505 -1.43 -19.74 -28.78
C GLY A 505 -2.44 -19.98 -27.66
N ALA A 506 -2.38 -21.12 -26.97
CA ALA A 506 -3.28 -21.39 -25.84
C ALA A 506 -2.98 -20.47 -24.65
N LEU A 507 -1.69 -20.21 -24.37
CA LEU A 507 -1.28 -19.29 -23.32
C LEU A 507 -1.73 -17.85 -23.64
N ASP A 508 -1.43 -17.36 -24.84
CA ASP A 508 -1.77 -16.00 -25.25
C ASP A 508 -3.28 -15.76 -25.20
N ARG A 509 -4.09 -16.71 -25.69
CA ARG A 509 -5.56 -16.68 -25.59
C ARG A 509 -6.02 -16.55 -24.13
N ARG A 510 -5.48 -17.37 -23.23
CA ARG A 510 -5.85 -17.34 -21.80
C ARG A 510 -5.39 -16.06 -21.10
N LEU A 511 -4.23 -15.52 -21.46
CA LEU A 511 -3.75 -14.23 -20.94
C LEU A 511 -4.68 -13.10 -21.34
N ILE A 512 -5.08 -13.01 -22.61
CA ILE A 512 -6.02 -12.00 -23.10
C ILE A 512 -7.34 -12.09 -22.32
N LEU A 513 -7.92 -13.28 -22.19
CA LEU A 513 -9.15 -13.50 -21.42
C LEU A 513 -9.00 -13.11 -19.95
N CYS A 514 -7.85 -13.41 -19.33
CA CYS A 514 -7.58 -13.02 -17.95
C CYS A 514 -7.48 -11.49 -17.81
N LEU A 515 -6.73 -10.83 -18.68
CA LEU A 515 -6.57 -9.37 -18.68
C LEU A 515 -7.90 -8.66 -18.93
N TYR A 516 -8.71 -9.18 -19.85
CA TYR A 516 -10.06 -8.71 -20.10
C TYR A 516 -10.94 -8.85 -18.86
N GLY A 517 -11.00 -10.04 -18.24
CA GLY A 517 -11.84 -10.29 -17.06
C GLY A 517 -11.43 -9.48 -15.84
N LEU A 518 -10.13 -9.27 -15.64
CA LEU A 518 -9.59 -8.46 -14.54
C LEU A 518 -9.76 -6.96 -14.81
N GLY A 519 -9.49 -6.50 -16.03
CA GLY A 519 -9.56 -5.08 -16.42
C GLY A 519 -10.98 -4.54 -16.48
N THR A 520 -11.96 -5.36 -16.89
CA THR A 520 -13.38 -4.97 -16.95
C THR A 520 -14.13 -5.17 -15.63
N ASN A 521 -13.49 -5.72 -14.61
CA ASN A 521 -14.13 -6.20 -13.38
C ASN A 521 -15.27 -7.24 -13.60
N ALA A 522 -15.32 -7.89 -14.77
CA ALA A 522 -16.29 -8.95 -15.05
C ALA A 522 -16.00 -10.21 -14.22
N GLY A 523 -14.72 -10.46 -13.92
CA GLY A 523 -14.25 -11.64 -13.20
C GLY A 523 -14.08 -12.88 -14.09
N LEU A 524 -13.13 -13.75 -13.74
CA LEU A 524 -12.75 -14.90 -14.58
C LEU A 524 -13.86 -15.95 -14.75
N LYS A 525 -14.76 -16.10 -13.76
CA LYS A 525 -15.90 -17.04 -13.85
C LYS A 525 -16.87 -16.66 -14.98
N ARG A 526 -17.20 -15.36 -15.10
CA ARG A 526 -18.09 -14.87 -16.16
C ARG A 526 -17.44 -14.97 -17.54
N VAL A 527 -16.14 -14.65 -17.61
CA VAL A 527 -15.38 -14.80 -18.87
C VAL A 527 -15.35 -16.26 -19.33
N ALA A 528 -15.08 -17.20 -18.42
CA ALA A 528 -15.12 -18.64 -18.76
C ALA A 528 -16.52 -19.10 -19.19
N ALA A 529 -17.60 -18.62 -18.55
CA ALA A 529 -18.96 -18.96 -18.93
C ALA A 529 -19.32 -18.50 -20.36
N GLY A 530 -18.73 -17.40 -20.84
CA GLY A 530 -18.90 -16.90 -22.21
C GLY A 530 -17.93 -17.51 -23.23
N CYS A 531 -17.04 -18.43 -22.83
CA CYS A 531 -16.00 -19.02 -23.68
C CYS A 531 -15.90 -20.54 -23.44
N PRO A 532 -16.64 -21.38 -24.19
CA PRO A 532 -16.71 -22.82 -23.93
C PRO A 532 -15.37 -23.56 -24.03
N ASP A 533 -14.41 -23.03 -24.79
CA ASP A 533 -13.09 -23.65 -25.01
C ASP A 533 -12.11 -23.49 -23.83
N VAL A 534 -12.43 -22.66 -22.83
CA VAL A 534 -11.51 -22.37 -21.72
C VAL A 534 -12.24 -22.43 -20.40
N SER A 535 -11.82 -23.36 -19.55
CA SER A 535 -12.40 -23.52 -18.22
C SER A 535 -11.96 -22.42 -17.24
N TYR A 536 -12.77 -22.21 -16.20
CA TYR A 536 -12.43 -21.29 -15.12
C TYR A 536 -11.10 -21.67 -14.41
N GLU A 537 -10.85 -22.96 -14.15
CA GLU A 537 -9.61 -23.41 -13.51
C GLU A 537 -8.38 -23.11 -14.37
N GLU A 538 -8.50 -23.16 -15.70
CA GLU A 538 -7.40 -22.82 -16.62
C GLU A 538 -7.09 -21.31 -16.63
N LEU A 539 -8.12 -20.46 -16.64
CA LEU A 539 -7.93 -19.01 -16.48
C LEU A 539 -7.33 -18.70 -15.11
N LEU A 540 -7.82 -19.34 -14.06
CA LEU A 540 -7.30 -19.15 -12.71
C LEU A 540 -5.83 -19.58 -12.60
N HIS A 541 -5.46 -20.68 -13.25
CA HIS A 541 -4.09 -21.17 -13.34
C HIS A 541 -3.16 -20.16 -14.03
N VAL A 542 -3.56 -19.65 -15.20
CA VAL A 542 -2.78 -18.66 -15.95
C VAL A 542 -2.69 -17.35 -15.18
N GLY A 543 -3.82 -16.83 -14.68
CA GLY A 543 -3.87 -15.62 -13.88
C GLY A 543 -2.94 -15.65 -12.67
N ARG A 544 -2.88 -16.78 -11.94
CA ARG A 544 -2.00 -16.91 -10.76
C ARG A 544 -0.51 -16.95 -11.08
N ARG A 545 -0.12 -17.51 -12.23
CA ARG A 545 1.29 -17.81 -12.55
C ARG A 545 1.94 -16.80 -13.48
N PHE A 546 1.15 -16.05 -14.23
CA PHE A 546 1.64 -15.15 -15.26
C PHE A 546 1.30 -13.69 -14.95
N ILE A 547 0.13 -13.39 -14.37
CA ILE A 547 -0.27 -12.01 -14.09
C ILE A 547 0.26 -11.55 -12.73
N HIS A 548 1.17 -10.59 -12.77
CA HIS A 548 1.76 -9.96 -11.60
C HIS A 548 2.09 -8.50 -11.90
N ARG A 549 2.35 -7.73 -10.85
CA ARG A 549 2.55 -6.27 -10.94
C ARG A 549 3.62 -5.89 -11.97
N ASP A 550 4.80 -6.49 -11.89
CA ASP A 550 5.92 -6.10 -12.76
C ASP A 550 5.63 -6.40 -14.23
N ALA A 551 4.94 -7.51 -14.52
CA ALA A 551 4.47 -7.82 -15.87
C ALA A 551 3.46 -6.77 -16.37
N LEU A 552 2.52 -6.35 -15.54
CA LEU A 552 1.56 -5.29 -15.89
C LEU A 552 2.27 -3.96 -16.16
N GLU A 553 3.22 -3.55 -15.32
CA GLU A 553 4.02 -2.34 -15.52
C GLU A 553 4.82 -2.41 -16.83
N ALA A 554 5.47 -3.54 -17.11
CA ALA A 554 6.20 -3.77 -18.35
C ALA A 554 5.30 -3.76 -19.59
N THR A 555 4.14 -4.41 -19.54
CA THR A 555 3.11 -4.37 -20.60
C THR A 555 2.64 -2.96 -20.87
N CYS A 556 2.33 -2.19 -19.83
CA CYS A 556 1.92 -0.79 -19.97
C CYS A 556 3.00 0.05 -20.66
N GLY A 557 4.28 -0.16 -20.29
CA GLY A 557 5.41 0.49 -20.95
C GLY A 557 5.53 0.13 -22.43
N ARG A 558 5.35 -1.15 -22.79
CA ARG A 558 5.39 -1.60 -24.19
C ARG A 558 4.29 -0.97 -25.04
N VAL A 559 3.05 -0.98 -24.55
CA VAL A 559 1.91 -0.37 -25.26
C VAL A 559 2.11 1.13 -25.41
N ALA A 560 2.49 1.84 -24.34
CA ALA A 560 2.73 3.28 -24.39
C ALA A 560 3.84 3.65 -25.39
N ASN A 561 4.95 2.90 -25.41
CA ASN A 561 6.04 3.12 -26.35
C ASN A 561 5.61 2.89 -27.80
N ALA A 562 4.82 1.84 -28.07
CA ALA A 562 4.29 1.58 -29.40
C ALA A 562 3.33 2.69 -29.86
N THR A 563 2.43 3.15 -28.99
CA THR A 563 1.54 4.29 -29.30
C THR A 563 2.33 5.57 -29.60
N LEU A 564 3.40 5.83 -28.84
CA LEU A 564 4.27 6.99 -29.09
C LEU A 564 5.05 6.87 -30.40
N ALA A 565 5.44 5.65 -30.79
CA ALA A 565 6.17 5.41 -32.04
C ALA A 565 5.30 5.63 -33.30
N ILE A 566 4.00 5.30 -33.23
CA ILE A 566 3.05 5.46 -34.36
C ILE A 566 2.59 6.92 -34.51
N ARG A 567 2.79 7.76 -33.48
CA ARG A 567 2.31 9.14 -33.44
C ARG A 567 2.90 9.99 -34.57
N ASN A 568 2.02 10.62 -35.36
CA ASN A 568 2.45 11.61 -36.35
C ASN A 568 2.96 12.89 -35.65
N THR A 569 4.28 13.10 -35.69
CA THR A 569 4.95 14.23 -35.04
C THR A 569 4.64 15.59 -35.67
N ALA A 570 4.12 15.63 -36.91
CA ALA A 570 3.68 16.87 -37.55
C ALA A 570 2.35 17.37 -36.95
N ILE A 571 1.44 16.46 -36.60
CA ILE A 571 0.14 16.80 -36.00
C ILE A 571 0.29 17.06 -34.50
N TRP A 572 1.12 16.26 -33.84
CA TRP A 572 1.14 16.20 -32.39
C TRP A 572 2.42 16.76 -31.73
N GLY A 573 3.37 17.26 -32.53
CA GLY A 573 4.64 17.82 -32.10
C GLY A 573 5.76 16.80 -31.86
N ARG A 574 7.02 17.27 -31.88
CA ARG A 574 8.23 16.48 -31.55
C ARG A 574 8.45 16.31 -30.05
N SER A 575 7.81 17.13 -29.22
CA SER A 575 8.00 17.12 -27.78
C SER A 575 7.36 15.86 -27.17
N ARG A 576 8.15 15.15 -26.36
CA ARG A 576 7.70 14.07 -25.46
C ARG A 576 6.82 14.61 -24.32
N HIS A 577 5.84 15.46 -24.63
CA HIS A 577 4.78 15.77 -23.68
C HIS A 577 4.03 14.47 -23.43
N GLY A 578 4.26 13.91 -22.25
CA GLY A 578 3.83 12.56 -21.90
C GLY A 578 2.34 12.39 -22.11
N LEU A 579 1.96 11.26 -22.70
CA LEU A 579 0.61 10.76 -22.59
C LEU A 579 0.35 10.52 -21.10
N CYS A 580 -0.53 11.29 -20.47
CA CYS A 580 -1.02 10.99 -19.13
C CYS A 580 -1.94 9.77 -19.20
N LEU A 581 -1.35 8.57 -19.22
CA LEU A 581 -2.08 7.36 -18.87
C LEU A 581 -2.28 7.41 -17.35
N GLY A 582 -3.51 7.71 -16.93
CA GLY A 582 -3.90 7.64 -15.52
C GLY A 582 -3.83 6.18 -15.07
N PHE A 583 -2.67 5.76 -14.56
CA PHE A 583 -2.56 4.48 -13.88
C PHE A 583 -3.13 4.63 -12.48
N GLN A 584 -4.25 3.95 -12.20
CA GLN A 584 -4.59 3.70 -10.82
C GLN A 584 -3.49 2.84 -10.20
N GLU A 585 -2.92 3.32 -9.11
CA GLU A 585 -2.08 2.51 -8.25
C GLU A 585 -2.95 1.33 -7.75
N ILE A 586 -2.74 0.15 -8.32
CA ILE A 586 -3.36 -1.10 -7.85
C ILE A 586 -2.71 -1.41 -6.50
N ARG A 587 -3.16 -0.71 -5.44
CA ARG A 587 -2.62 -0.89 -4.08
C ARG A 587 -2.92 -2.27 -3.50
N ARG A 588 -3.78 -3.07 -4.13
CA ARG A 588 -4.09 -4.44 -3.73
C ARG A 588 -4.42 -5.32 -4.94
N LEU A 589 -3.44 -6.08 -5.41
CA LEU A 589 -3.67 -7.45 -5.90
C LEU A 589 -3.68 -8.38 -4.67
N GLY A 590 -4.51 -8.07 -3.69
CA GLY A 590 -4.82 -9.04 -2.65
C GLY A 590 -5.69 -10.11 -3.25
N ARG A 591 -5.48 -11.39 -2.89
CA ARG A 591 -6.45 -12.46 -3.20
C ARG A 591 -7.74 -12.18 -2.41
N GLN A 592 -8.59 -11.28 -2.90
CA GLN A 592 -10.00 -11.33 -2.51
C GLN A 592 -10.57 -12.65 -3.05
N PRO A 593 -11.52 -13.28 -2.33
CA PRO A 593 -12.24 -14.42 -2.87
C PRO A 593 -12.82 -14.00 -4.23
N SER A 594 -12.53 -14.80 -5.25
CA SER A 594 -12.91 -14.63 -6.67
C SER A 594 -14.43 -14.56 -6.92
N ASP A 595 -15.21 -14.54 -5.85
CA ASP A 595 -16.64 -14.84 -5.79
C ASP A 595 -17.49 -13.63 -5.38
N ARG A 596 -16.87 -12.50 -5.00
CA ARG A 596 -17.61 -11.23 -4.80
C ARG A 596 -17.44 -10.35 -6.03
N MET A 597 -18.54 -9.72 -6.47
CA MET A 597 -18.46 -8.47 -7.26
C MET A 597 -17.38 -7.59 -6.61
N ALA A 598 -16.36 -7.22 -7.37
CA ALA A 598 -15.33 -6.31 -6.87
C ALA A 598 -16.05 -5.08 -6.30
N SER A 599 -15.86 -4.81 -5.01
CA SER A 599 -16.48 -3.62 -4.40
C SER A 599 -15.96 -2.38 -5.14
N PRO A 600 -16.81 -1.36 -5.40
CA PRO A 600 -16.34 -0.13 -6.01
C PRO A 600 -15.14 0.40 -5.19
N LEU A 601 -14.03 0.63 -5.88
CA LEU A 601 -12.81 1.19 -5.30
C LEU A 601 -13.15 2.59 -4.77
N TRP A 602 -13.32 2.71 -3.45
CA TRP A 602 -13.51 3.99 -2.80
C TRP A 602 -12.24 4.84 -2.94
N ARG A 603 -12.35 6.00 -3.59
CA ARG A 603 -11.30 7.03 -3.61
C ARG A 603 -11.03 7.50 -2.18
N SER A 604 -9.82 7.25 -1.65
CA SER A 604 -9.32 8.08 -0.55
C SER A 604 -8.74 9.36 -1.14
N ARG A 605 -9.41 10.49 -0.94
CA ARG A 605 -8.76 11.80 -1.06
C ARG A 605 -7.75 11.93 0.07
N ARG A 606 -6.47 11.63 -0.17
CA ARG A 606 -5.35 12.15 0.60
C ARG A 606 -4.11 12.27 -0.28
N ASP A 607 -3.62 13.50 -0.32
CA ASP A 607 -2.29 13.88 -0.75
C ASP A 607 -1.25 13.25 0.18
N ASP A 608 -0.26 12.59 -0.41
CA ASP A 608 1.06 12.34 0.20
C ASP A 608 2.04 12.23 -0.99
N LEU A 609 2.42 13.39 -1.53
CA LEU A 609 3.60 13.53 -2.37
C LEU A 609 4.81 13.55 -1.45
N LEU A 610 5.85 12.78 -1.82
CA LEU A 610 7.17 12.62 -1.19
C LEU A 610 7.35 11.37 -0.32
N ALA A 611 7.71 10.25 -0.95
CA ALA A 611 8.75 9.32 -0.45
C ALA A 611 9.03 8.22 -1.49
N ARG A 612 10.00 8.46 -2.38
CA ARG A 612 10.94 7.46 -2.98
C ARG A 612 11.77 8.16 -4.05
N ARG A 613 12.97 8.61 -3.67
CA ARG A 613 14.01 8.98 -4.64
C ARG A 613 14.60 7.68 -5.20
N LYS A 614 14.11 7.23 -6.35
CA LYS A 614 14.86 6.37 -7.25
C LYS A 614 15.02 7.17 -8.55
N GLY A 615 16.25 7.43 -8.95
CA GLY A 615 16.56 8.27 -10.11
C GLY A 615 15.99 7.67 -11.39
N PHE A 616 14.84 8.18 -11.82
CA PHE A 616 14.44 8.19 -13.21
C PHE A 616 14.51 9.64 -13.68
N ASN A 617 15.09 9.87 -14.86
CA ASN A 617 15.15 11.19 -15.50
C ASN A 617 13.72 11.69 -15.79
N LEU A 618 13.07 12.30 -14.80
CA LEU A 618 11.78 12.95 -14.89
C LEU A 618 12.02 14.46 -14.84
N ARG A 619 11.96 15.09 -16.01
CA ARG A 619 11.83 16.55 -16.13
C ARG A 619 10.43 16.92 -15.67
N LEU A 620 10.34 17.70 -14.59
CA LEU A 620 9.09 18.27 -14.06
C LEU A 620 8.50 19.27 -15.05
N LEU A 621 7.26 19.06 -15.50
CA LEU A 621 6.38 20.09 -16.08
C LEU A 621 4.89 19.77 -15.80
N ALA A 622 4.06 20.81 -15.95
CA ALA A 622 2.83 21.12 -15.22
C ALA A 622 1.61 20.18 -15.35
N ALA A 623 0.74 20.28 -14.33
CA ALA A 623 -0.50 19.55 -14.08
C ALA A 623 -1.51 19.55 -15.26
N GLN A 624 -2.12 18.38 -15.53
CA GLN A 624 -3.24 18.21 -16.48
C GLN A 624 -4.20 17.08 -16.03
N ALA A 625 -5.49 17.26 -16.32
CA ALA A 625 -6.66 16.59 -15.75
C ALA A 625 -6.94 15.15 -16.26
N LEU A 626 -7.66 14.38 -15.43
CA LEU A 626 -8.09 13.00 -15.67
C LEU A 626 -9.08 12.87 -16.85
N LEU A 627 -8.86 11.88 -17.71
CA LEU A 627 -9.89 11.32 -18.58
C LEU A 627 -9.96 9.80 -18.34
N VAL A 628 -11.16 9.35 -17.95
CA VAL A 628 -11.51 7.94 -17.76
C VAL A 628 -12.20 7.50 -19.04
N LEU A 629 -11.66 6.51 -19.74
CA LEU A 629 -12.44 5.73 -20.72
C LEU A 629 -13.34 4.78 -19.92
N GLY A 630 -14.45 5.33 -19.43
CA GLY A 630 -15.65 4.58 -19.12
C GLY A 630 -16.58 4.75 -20.32
N SER A 631 -17.33 3.71 -20.66
CA SER A 631 -18.44 3.82 -21.60
C SER A 631 -19.32 5.00 -21.20
N CYS A 632 -19.38 6.03 -22.04
CA CYS A 632 -20.40 7.07 -21.93
C CYS A 632 -21.78 6.39 -22.03
N PHE A 633 -22.51 6.35 -20.92
CA PHE A 633 -23.97 6.39 -20.99
C PHE A 633 -24.33 7.82 -21.38
N ASP A 634 -24.78 8.01 -22.61
CA ASP A 634 -25.75 9.03 -22.96
C ASP A 634 -26.63 8.44 -24.05
N ASP A 635 -27.82 8.01 -23.65
CA ASP A 635 -29.04 8.24 -24.41
C ASP A 635 -30.19 8.32 -23.40
N GLN A 636 -30.63 9.55 -23.13
CA GLN A 636 -31.95 9.81 -22.59
C GLN A 636 -32.97 9.44 -23.68
N GLY A 637 -33.38 8.17 -23.70
CA GLY A 637 -34.48 7.69 -24.51
C GLY A 637 -35.31 6.70 -23.71
N ARG A 638 -36.56 7.06 -23.38
CA ARG A 638 -37.54 6.08 -22.88
C ARG A 638 -37.73 5.02 -23.98
N ALA A 639 -37.39 3.77 -23.69
CA ALA A 639 -37.83 2.62 -24.49
C ALA A 639 -38.33 1.50 -23.56
N SER A 640 -39.66 1.38 -23.54
CA SER A 640 -40.51 0.17 -23.46
C SER A 640 -40.07 -1.04 -22.61
N ALA A 641 -40.92 -1.35 -21.63
CA ALA A 641 -40.92 -2.60 -20.87
C ALA A 641 -41.41 -3.78 -21.72
N LEU A 642 -40.62 -4.86 -21.78
CA LEU A 642 -41.08 -6.20 -22.16
C LEU A 642 -40.39 -7.24 -21.28
N HIS A 643 -41.17 -8.25 -20.89
CA HIS A 643 -40.90 -9.34 -19.93
C HIS A 643 -41.18 -9.03 -18.45
N ARG A 644 -42.48 -8.96 -18.13
CA ARG A 644 -43.03 -9.55 -16.90
C ARG A 644 -43.03 -11.07 -17.05
N HIS A 645 -42.51 -11.78 -16.06
CA HIS A 645 -43.06 -12.98 -15.40
C HIS A 645 -41.95 -13.68 -14.60
N GLY A 646 -42.08 -13.73 -13.26
CA GLY A 646 -41.20 -14.52 -12.38
C GLY A 646 -41.03 -13.96 -10.97
N ASP A 647 -41.93 -14.37 -10.07
CA ASP A 647 -41.90 -14.44 -8.58
C ASP A 647 -41.17 -13.37 -7.71
N PRO A 648 -41.90 -12.50 -6.99
CA PRO A 648 -41.36 -11.54 -6.01
C PRO A 648 -40.99 -12.10 -4.61
N ALA A 649 -41.09 -13.41 -4.34
CA ALA A 649 -41.01 -13.92 -2.96
C ALA A 649 -39.60 -14.33 -2.43
N ALA A 650 -38.52 -14.25 -3.23
CA ALA A 650 -37.22 -14.82 -2.83
C ALA A 650 -36.13 -13.83 -2.34
N VAL A 651 -36.43 -12.54 -2.09
CA VAL A 651 -35.40 -11.58 -1.65
C VAL A 651 -35.87 -10.74 -0.47
N CYS A 652 -35.77 -11.32 0.73
CA CYS A 652 -35.79 -10.56 1.98
C CYS A 652 -34.57 -10.92 2.83
N ARG A 653 -33.69 -9.92 3.04
CA ARG A 653 -32.90 -9.59 4.25
C ARG A 653 -31.51 -9.06 3.86
N GLN A 654 -31.38 -7.74 3.70
CA GLN A 654 -30.34 -6.91 4.35
C GLN A 654 -30.74 -5.42 4.25
N PRO A 655 -30.43 -4.60 5.28
CA PRO A 655 -30.95 -3.24 5.44
C PRO A 655 -30.29 -2.24 4.48
N ARG A 656 -31.10 -1.36 3.89
CA ARG A 656 -30.64 -0.16 3.17
C ARG A 656 -30.11 0.87 4.19
N PRO A 657 -28.90 1.44 4.01
CA PRO A 657 -28.52 2.68 4.68
C PRO A 657 -29.22 3.84 3.97
N GLU A 658 -29.98 4.63 4.72
CA GLU A 658 -30.46 5.95 4.31
C GLU A 658 -29.27 6.85 4.00
N LEU A 659 -29.23 7.37 2.77
CA LEU A 659 -28.32 8.44 2.38
C LEU A 659 -29.13 9.73 2.35
N ASP A 660 -28.66 10.71 3.12
CA ASP A 660 -29.14 12.10 3.12
C ASP A 660 -29.28 12.60 1.67
N ARG A 661 -30.53 12.79 1.23
CA ARG A 661 -30.87 13.43 -0.04
C ARG A 661 -30.75 14.94 0.13
N LEU A 662 -29.84 15.56 -0.62
CA LEU A 662 -29.88 16.99 -0.88
C LEU A 662 -30.87 17.23 -2.04
N CYS A 663 -32.05 17.79 -1.74
CA CYS A 663 -33.00 18.27 -2.75
C CYS A 663 -32.52 19.60 -3.31
N LEU A 664 -32.46 19.74 -4.65
CA LEU A 664 -32.39 21.02 -5.33
C LEU A 664 -33.76 21.29 -5.95
N LEU A 665 -34.43 22.34 -5.49
CA LEU A 665 -35.68 22.86 -6.06
C LEU A 665 -35.39 23.50 -7.43
N PRO A 666 -36.23 23.28 -8.46
CA PRO A 666 -36.13 24.01 -9.71
C PRO A 666 -36.71 25.42 -9.58
N SER A 667 -36.05 26.39 -10.22
CA SER A 667 -36.50 27.77 -10.34
C SER A 667 -37.74 27.83 -11.24
N ALA A 668 -38.80 28.48 -10.75
CA ALA A 668 -40.02 28.73 -11.48
C ALA A 668 -39.79 29.66 -12.68
N ARG A 669 -40.40 29.35 -13.81
CA ARG A 669 -40.88 30.32 -14.79
C ARG A 669 -42.37 30.03 -15.00
N VAL A 670 -43.20 30.82 -14.31
CA VAL A 670 -44.68 30.89 -14.23
C VAL A 670 -45.39 29.56 -13.97
#